data_AF-A0A3F2RU97-F1
#
_entry.id   AF-A0A3F2RU97-F1
#
_cell.length_a   1.000
_cell.length_b   1.000
_cell.length_c   1.000
_cell.angle_alpha   90.00
_cell.angle_beta   90.00
_cell.angle_gamma   90.00
#
_symmetry.space_group_name_H-M   'P 1'
#
loop_
_entity.id
_entity.type
_entity.pdbx_description
1 polymer ?
#
loop_
_entity_poly.entity_id
_entity_poly.type
_entity_poly.pdbx_seq_one_letter_code
_entity_poly.pdbx_strand_id
1 'polypeptide(L)'
;MADTSNDLAQLPGDGIRGRNKKTDVLDMEGRGGTSPTSSVASTFDSSSADPADGLYNVSSAPKTDKDKKTLSNLQAVVHWCKSMRLQFGDGLLLQIFFVYFTQGIRSTLCSLGTSYYLNETLALPPAQSESLRATAAIPWIIKPIYGMLSDSLPIWGTRRKSYLLIFSAISAAAYFALSMPGLITTYESALVALVIASLGIAFCDVVIDGKVVEAARSEREDMAGNLQTLSWISLSIGSVLGSMVSGYALNTFGPLGVFFLSAVGPLCVVLISIKIPEETYTPPGDHSFLQNVQYQCRALASVVVDPICWRPMLWIFLSNALPPSVGEAMFSFKTTELGFSKSFLGFISTVGSFTLLGTTALYNAYFRDMPFRRMFFRIQLASACVSFAEFVLVSRMNVAFGIGDRFFIFGDEILSDVVARLKHMPSLVLCAKICPPGIEGTMFALLMSIYNFSWSVASYGGSWLCNYLEISKTNFAGLATAVTIRSVAKVVPLFLLFMVPATTNINSSSLASKAKAKTNVARKKSEESNGAIDLCVEETSPSPDKMLNLYPPANHAVYNGATLNFAPDIDQTCHAIHDACKGLGTDEKGLNAALGTRSADQRYLVSVRYKQLFGKELKKVLKHETSGDYGRLLQLIARPLPEAEASILRKATKGLGTKEKLIYPIVMGRTNEELQILKKTYFDKYEHDLNVVLNGELSGDLKKVIMASMQAPLEPFHPAVHTPQKAEMDADTLYNAGQGRMGTNEEAFVNVLVTSPPQHLRAVNAIYEKKHKNDIIKAVKKEFGGDAEEALLFLVRMVLEPLVLLSELFESTMKGFGTDEDGLSAATVRYHLVLNDIKPVYKKAYGKELRDRIKGEVSGDYGKLLLAVFDSPNH
;
A
#
# COMPACT_ATOMS: atom_id res chain seq x y z
N MET A 1 10.39 81.00 6.37
CA MET A 1 9.73 80.25 5.28
C MET A 1 9.61 78.82 5.78
N ALA A 2 8.49 78.41 6.38
CA ALA A 2 7.08 78.48 5.94
C ALA A 2 6.74 77.28 5.03
N ASP A 3 5.67 76.49 5.25
CA ASP A 3 4.63 76.53 6.31
C ASP A 3 4.25 75.08 6.67
N THR A 4 4.29 74.64 7.94
CA THR A 4 3.32 74.78 9.06
C THR A 4 1.99 74.03 8.92
N SER A 5 1.76 73.14 9.92
CA SER A 5 0.56 73.09 10.81
C SER A 5 -0.81 72.67 10.25
N ASN A 6 -1.78 72.11 11.00
CA ASN A 6 -1.92 71.54 12.37
C ASN A 6 -3.24 70.70 12.35
N ASP A 7 -3.80 70.01 13.35
CA ASP A 7 -3.61 69.63 14.78
C ASP A 7 -4.47 68.34 14.98
N LEU A 8 -4.65 67.57 16.07
CA LEU A 8 -4.24 67.36 17.49
C LEU A 8 -4.62 65.85 17.75
N ALA A 9 -4.39 65.09 18.84
CA ALA A 9 -3.79 65.12 20.18
C ALA A 9 -3.63 63.64 20.63
N GLN A 10 -2.82 63.19 21.61
CA GLN A 10 -1.69 63.76 22.36
C GLN A 10 -0.88 62.60 23.00
N LEU A 11 0.39 62.90 23.35
CA LEU A 11 1.18 62.53 24.55
C LEU A 11 0.75 61.36 25.51
N PRO A 12 1.70 60.76 26.27
CA PRO A 12 3.04 60.24 25.90
C PRO A 12 3.43 58.93 26.68
N GLY A 13 4.66 58.39 26.52
CA GLY A 13 5.33 57.64 27.63
C GLY A 13 6.12 56.35 27.33
N ASP A 14 7.44 56.44 27.48
CA ASP A 14 8.54 55.45 27.42
C ASP A 14 8.42 54.07 28.15
N GLY A 15 9.33 53.14 27.80
CA GLY A 15 10.43 52.85 28.76
C GLY A 15 10.61 51.48 29.47
N ILE A 16 10.84 50.38 28.74
CA ILE A 16 11.79 49.26 29.04
C ILE A 16 12.16 48.87 30.53
N ARG A 17 11.93 47.59 30.89
CA ARG A 17 12.55 46.73 31.96
C ARG A 17 12.34 47.06 33.46
N GLY A 18 11.96 46.05 34.28
CA GLY A 18 12.25 46.03 35.73
C GLY A 18 11.71 44.86 36.58
N ARG A 19 12.59 43.95 37.04
CA ARG A 19 12.33 42.83 37.99
C ARG A 19 11.73 43.24 39.36
N ASN A 20 10.85 42.42 39.98
CA ASN A 20 11.16 41.53 41.13
C ASN A 20 9.97 41.06 42.01
N LYS A 21 10.08 39.82 42.53
CA LYS A 21 9.67 39.26 43.86
C LYS A 21 8.35 39.70 44.57
N LYS A 22 7.52 38.71 44.91
CA LYS A 22 7.20 38.17 46.27
C LYS A 22 6.19 37.00 46.12
N THR A 23 6.50 35.76 46.49
CA THR A 23 6.48 35.09 47.83
C THR A 23 5.10 34.94 48.46
N ASP A 24 4.80 33.71 48.87
CA ASP A 24 3.55 33.16 49.38
C ASP A 24 3.24 33.55 50.84
N VAL A 25 1.95 33.66 51.18
CA VAL A 25 1.37 33.36 52.51
C VAL A 25 -0.08 32.88 52.31
N LEU A 26 -0.47 31.78 52.96
CA LEU A 26 -1.86 31.47 53.30
C LEU A 26 -1.89 30.56 54.53
N ASP A 27 -2.36 31.11 55.66
CA ASP A 27 -2.58 30.39 56.92
C ASP A 27 -3.84 29.49 56.82
N MET A 28 -3.88 28.24 57.31
CA MET A 28 -3.74 27.72 58.68
C MET A 28 -4.96 27.99 59.59
N GLU A 29 -5.86 26.99 59.68
CA GLU A 29 -6.49 26.46 60.91
C GLU A 29 -7.42 25.27 60.52
N GLY A 30 -7.63 24.22 61.33
CA GLY A 30 -6.99 23.83 62.59
C GLY A 30 -7.59 22.54 63.20
N ARG A 31 -6.93 21.98 64.22
CA ARG A 31 -7.28 20.77 65.03
C ARG A 31 -7.13 19.38 64.34
N GLY A 32 -6.53 18.36 64.97
CA GLY A 32 -5.63 18.38 66.14
C GLY A 32 -5.60 17.07 66.98
N GLY A 33 -4.47 16.34 66.96
CA GLY A 33 -4.09 15.32 67.96
C GLY A 33 -4.74 13.94 67.83
N THR A 34 -4.18 12.83 68.35
CA THR A 34 -2.81 12.56 68.86
C THR A 34 -2.49 11.06 68.72
N SER A 35 -1.20 10.72 68.57
CA SER A 35 -0.61 9.37 68.73
C SER A 35 -0.63 8.91 70.22
N PRO A 36 -0.21 7.68 70.64
CA PRO A 36 0.69 6.73 69.94
C PRO A 36 0.41 5.21 70.20
N THR A 37 1.45 4.40 69.95
CA THR A 37 1.72 3.01 70.40
C THR A 37 1.36 1.84 69.48
N SER A 38 2.18 0.80 69.59
CA SER A 38 2.17 -0.48 68.88
C SER A 38 1.59 -1.59 69.75
N SER A 39 1.28 -2.77 69.17
CA SER A 39 1.97 -4.03 69.49
C SER A 39 1.22 -5.29 69.04
N VAL A 40 1.90 -6.43 69.16
CA VAL A 40 1.40 -7.82 69.17
C VAL A 40 0.86 -8.39 67.85
N ALA A 41 1.21 -9.67 67.61
CA ALA A 41 0.70 -10.52 66.56
C ALA A 41 -0.06 -11.71 67.17
N SER A 42 -0.91 -12.37 66.39
CA SER A 42 -1.38 -13.72 66.71
C SER A 42 -1.67 -14.53 65.45
N THR A 43 -1.30 -15.81 65.51
CA THR A 43 -1.59 -16.87 64.54
C THR A 43 -3.02 -17.38 64.68
N PHE A 44 -3.61 -17.92 63.61
CA PHE A 44 -4.26 -19.23 63.67
C PHE A 44 -4.31 -19.91 62.27
N ASP A 45 -4.87 -21.12 62.20
CA ASP A 45 -4.39 -22.20 61.33
C ASP A 45 -5.29 -22.50 60.10
N SER A 46 -4.74 -23.36 59.26
CA SER A 46 -5.15 -23.93 57.98
C SER A 46 -6.58 -24.43 57.77
N SER A 47 -7.00 -24.45 56.50
CA SER A 47 -7.57 -25.66 55.86
C SER A 47 -7.63 -25.57 54.32
N SER A 48 -7.41 -26.72 53.67
CA SER A 48 -7.71 -27.09 52.26
C SER A 48 -7.17 -26.24 51.07
N ALA A 49 -6.33 -26.91 50.27
CA ALA A 49 -5.84 -26.61 48.92
C ALA A 49 -6.95 -26.31 47.88
N ASP A 50 -6.70 -25.78 46.67
CA ASP A 50 -5.75 -26.24 45.64
C ASP A 50 -5.14 -25.12 44.75
N PRO A 51 -4.11 -25.39 43.90
CA PRO A 51 -3.15 -24.38 43.47
C PRO A 51 -3.38 -23.75 42.07
N ALA A 52 -3.22 -22.43 41.98
CA ALA A 52 -2.99 -21.71 40.73
C ALA A 52 -2.37 -20.30 40.97
N ASP A 53 -1.11 -20.23 41.42
CA ASP A 53 -0.40 -18.95 41.58
C ASP A 53 1.08 -19.05 41.14
N GLY A 54 1.65 -17.92 40.70
CA GLY A 54 3.06 -17.84 40.31
C GLY A 54 3.35 -17.19 38.95
N LEU A 55 2.96 -15.93 38.72
CA LEU A 55 3.56 -15.12 37.65
C LEU A 55 3.67 -13.61 37.96
N TYR A 56 4.68 -13.30 38.77
CA TYR A 56 5.46 -12.06 38.81
C TYR A 56 4.74 -10.71 38.67
N ASN A 57 4.44 -10.10 39.81
CA ASN A 57 4.10 -8.68 39.94
C ASN A 57 5.32 -7.79 39.64
N VAL A 58 5.32 -7.07 38.51
CA VAL A 58 6.21 -5.92 38.26
C VAL A 58 5.36 -4.70 37.90
N SER A 59 4.74 -4.11 38.93
CA SER A 59 3.91 -2.92 38.78
C SER A 59 4.73 -1.63 38.87
N SER A 60 4.80 -0.90 37.76
CA SER A 60 4.99 0.55 37.78
C SER A 60 4.03 1.18 36.77
N ALA A 61 3.16 2.08 37.24
CA ALA A 61 2.11 2.63 36.39
C ALA A 61 2.71 3.63 35.37
N PRO A 62 2.37 3.54 34.07
CA PRO A 62 2.87 4.46 33.04
C PRO A 62 2.43 5.90 33.31
N LYS A 63 3.40 6.80 33.51
CA LYS A 63 3.15 8.18 33.96
C LYS A 63 2.91 9.19 32.84
N THR A 64 3.12 8.83 31.57
CA THR A 64 2.90 9.72 30.42
C THR A 64 2.02 9.10 29.33
N ASP A 65 1.43 9.95 28.50
CA ASP A 65 0.59 9.52 27.37
C ASP A 65 1.39 8.80 26.26
N LYS A 66 2.70 9.07 26.15
CA LYS A 66 3.61 8.28 25.30
C LYS A 66 3.70 6.84 25.81
N ASP A 67 3.79 6.64 27.11
CA ASP A 67 3.90 5.31 27.72
C ASP A 67 2.62 4.50 27.47
N LYS A 68 1.44 5.11 27.68
CA LYS A 68 0.14 4.49 27.36
C LYS A 68 0.03 4.08 25.89
N LYS A 69 0.40 4.97 24.97
CA LYS A 69 0.36 4.68 23.52
C LYS A 69 1.36 3.59 23.12
N THR A 70 2.52 3.54 23.77
CA THR A 70 3.52 2.48 23.58
C THR A 70 3.02 1.14 24.12
N LEU A 71 2.36 1.14 25.27
CA LEU A 71 1.75 -0.05 25.87
C LEU A 71 0.62 -0.62 24.99
N SER A 72 -0.21 0.26 24.40
CA SER A 72 -1.26 -0.14 23.45
C SER A 72 -0.67 -0.78 22.18
N ASN A 73 0.40 -0.21 21.61
CA ASN A 73 1.11 -0.82 20.48
C ASN A 73 1.71 -2.19 20.84
N LEU A 74 2.28 -2.33 22.05
CA LEU A 74 2.79 -3.60 22.57
C LEU A 74 1.68 -4.66 22.71
N GLN A 75 0.51 -4.27 23.22
CA GLN A 75 -0.67 -5.14 23.31
C GLN A 75 -1.14 -5.60 21.93
N ALA A 76 -1.14 -4.73 20.91
CA ALA A 76 -1.47 -5.09 19.54
C ALA A 76 -0.49 -6.12 18.95
N VAL A 77 0.82 -5.95 19.16
CA VAL A 77 1.84 -6.93 18.73
C VAL A 77 1.69 -8.27 19.47
N VAL A 78 1.44 -8.25 20.78
CA VAL A 78 1.18 -9.48 21.57
C VAL A 78 -0.09 -10.19 21.08
N HIS A 79 -1.14 -9.45 20.72
CA HIS A 79 -2.37 -10.01 20.13
C HIS A 79 -2.10 -10.65 18.76
N TRP A 80 -1.36 -9.97 17.89
CA TRP A 80 -0.95 -10.48 16.58
C TRP A 80 -0.13 -11.78 16.70
N CYS A 81 0.88 -11.80 17.58
CA CYS A 81 1.66 -13.02 17.87
C CYS A 81 0.79 -14.17 18.38
N LYS A 82 -0.20 -13.89 19.24
CA LYS A 82 -1.16 -14.90 19.72
C LYS A 82 -2.06 -15.42 18.60
N SER A 83 -2.59 -14.56 17.72
CA SER A 83 -3.42 -14.98 16.57
C SER A 83 -2.63 -15.90 15.65
N MET A 84 -1.43 -15.47 15.23
CA MET A 84 -0.53 -16.27 14.40
C MET A 84 -0.27 -17.65 14.99
N ARG A 85 0.04 -17.71 16.30
CA ARG A 85 0.31 -18.96 17.02
C ARG A 85 -0.89 -19.90 17.07
N LEU A 86 -2.10 -19.35 17.26
CA LEU A 86 -3.34 -20.14 17.35
C LEU A 86 -3.78 -20.72 16.00
N GLN A 87 -3.45 -20.06 14.89
CA GLN A 87 -3.84 -20.48 13.54
C GLN A 87 -2.79 -21.41 12.91
N PHE A 88 -1.52 -20.98 12.88
CA PHE A 88 -0.46 -21.66 12.14
C PHE A 88 0.40 -22.61 12.98
N GLY A 89 0.27 -22.56 14.31
CA GLY A 89 1.05 -23.34 15.25
C GLY A 89 2.52 -22.92 15.34
N ASP A 90 3.19 -23.25 16.45
CA ASP A 90 4.59 -22.88 16.68
C ASP A 90 5.54 -23.42 15.61
N GLY A 91 5.26 -24.62 15.08
CA GLY A 91 6.13 -25.30 14.13
C GLY A 91 6.35 -24.52 12.83
N LEU A 92 5.27 -24.14 12.13
CA LEU A 92 5.38 -23.40 10.88
C LEU A 92 5.99 -22.01 11.10
N LEU A 93 5.60 -21.31 12.16
CA LEU A 93 6.12 -19.99 12.50
C LEU A 93 7.62 -20.01 12.80
N LEU A 94 8.12 -21.05 13.49
CA LEU A 94 9.55 -21.24 13.74
C LEU A 94 10.31 -21.62 12.48
N GLN A 95 9.73 -22.42 11.56
CA GLN A 95 10.35 -22.68 10.26
C GLN A 95 10.48 -21.41 9.41
N ILE A 96 9.41 -20.60 9.35
CA ILE A 96 9.44 -19.28 8.68
C ILE A 96 10.52 -18.41 9.33
N PHE A 97 10.46 -18.24 10.65
CA PHE A 97 11.40 -17.36 11.35
C PHE A 97 12.85 -17.74 11.08
N PHE A 98 13.25 -19.00 11.31
CA PHE A 98 14.66 -19.38 11.26
C PHE A 98 15.23 -19.46 9.83
N VAL A 99 14.43 -19.76 8.81
CA VAL A 99 14.92 -19.72 7.40
C VAL A 99 15.17 -18.28 6.97
N TYR A 100 14.21 -17.37 7.16
CA TYR A 100 14.38 -15.96 6.81
C TYR A 100 15.44 -15.25 7.68
N PHE A 101 15.52 -15.57 8.97
CA PHE A 101 16.58 -15.10 9.86
C PHE A 101 17.98 -15.52 9.39
N THR A 102 18.13 -16.78 8.96
CA THR A 102 19.37 -17.30 8.36
C THR A 102 19.69 -16.57 7.05
N GLN A 103 18.70 -16.31 6.20
CA GLN A 103 18.84 -15.51 4.98
C GLN A 103 19.31 -14.07 5.29
N GLY A 104 18.85 -13.49 6.40
CA GLY A 104 19.28 -12.18 6.90
C GLY A 104 20.74 -12.16 7.34
N ILE A 105 21.14 -13.10 8.19
CA ILE A 105 22.54 -13.30 8.61
C ILE A 105 23.44 -13.52 7.38
N ARG A 106 22.99 -14.30 6.40
CA ARG A 106 23.72 -14.49 5.13
C ARG A 106 23.94 -13.15 4.41
N SER A 107 22.92 -12.28 4.36
CA SER A 107 22.96 -11.04 3.61
C SER A 107 23.95 -9.99 4.16
N THR A 108 24.24 -10.02 5.47
CA THR A 108 25.16 -9.07 6.12
C THR A 108 26.44 -9.75 6.61
N LEU A 109 26.37 -10.59 7.65
CA LEU A 109 27.51 -11.27 8.27
C LEU A 109 28.31 -12.10 7.26
N CYS A 110 27.64 -13.03 6.57
CA CYS A 110 28.32 -13.92 5.63
C CYS A 110 28.77 -13.18 4.35
N SER A 111 28.02 -12.18 3.88
CA SER A 111 28.38 -11.41 2.68
C SER A 111 29.65 -10.57 2.89
N LEU A 112 29.75 -9.85 4.01
CA LEU A 112 30.96 -9.10 4.36
C LEU A 112 32.13 -10.05 4.67
N GLY A 113 31.88 -11.18 5.34
CA GLY A 113 32.87 -12.24 5.55
C GLY A 113 33.39 -12.88 4.26
N THR A 114 32.53 -13.08 3.26
CA THR A 114 32.93 -13.58 1.95
C THR A 114 33.84 -12.57 1.25
N SER A 115 33.46 -11.28 1.22
CA SER A 115 34.28 -10.24 0.58
C SER A 115 35.67 -10.12 1.25
N TYR A 116 35.75 -10.20 2.58
CA TYR A 116 37.04 -10.28 3.28
C TYR A 116 37.79 -11.61 3.06
N TYR A 117 37.12 -12.75 2.91
CA TYR A 117 37.77 -14.03 2.59
C TYR A 117 38.40 -14.02 1.19
N LEU A 118 37.66 -13.56 0.17
CA LEU A 118 38.18 -13.43 -1.20
C LEU A 118 39.30 -12.39 -1.28
N ASN A 119 39.18 -11.27 -0.54
CA ASN A 119 40.16 -10.19 -0.56
C ASN A 119 41.44 -10.50 0.25
N GLU A 120 41.32 -10.92 1.52
CA GLU A 120 42.47 -11.13 2.42
C GLU A 120 42.99 -12.57 2.42
N THR A 121 42.10 -13.57 2.41
CA THR A 121 42.52 -14.98 2.61
C THR A 121 42.94 -15.68 1.32
N LEU A 122 42.19 -15.48 0.23
CA LEU A 122 42.53 -16.02 -1.09
C LEU A 122 43.31 -15.04 -1.98
N ALA A 123 43.51 -13.80 -1.51
CA ALA A 123 44.21 -12.73 -2.23
C ALA A 123 43.68 -12.39 -3.65
N LEU A 124 42.48 -12.83 -4.04
CA LEU A 124 41.93 -12.71 -5.40
C LEU A 124 41.74 -11.26 -5.87
N PRO A 125 42.13 -10.87 -7.10
CA PRO A 125 41.84 -9.57 -7.70
C PRO A 125 40.33 -9.25 -7.75
N PRO A 126 39.91 -7.98 -7.71
CA PRO A 126 38.49 -7.60 -7.67
C PRO A 126 37.64 -8.22 -8.77
N ALA A 127 38.17 -8.32 -10.00
CA ALA A 127 37.47 -8.96 -11.12
C ALA A 127 37.17 -10.45 -10.86
N GLN A 128 38.10 -11.20 -10.28
CA GLN A 128 37.92 -12.63 -9.95
C GLN A 128 36.97 -12.82 -8.76
N SER A 129 37.05 -11.96 -7.75
CA SER A 129 36.11 -11.97 -6.62
C SER A 129 34.68 -11.70 -7.07
N GLU A 130 34.47 -10.72 -7.97
CA GLU A 130 33.15 -10.39 -8.51
C GLU A 130 32.57 -11.55 -9.35
N SER A 131 33.37 -12.22 -10.20
CA SER A 131 32.92 -13.39 -10.96
C SER A 131 32.66 -14.62 -10.10
N LEU A 132 33.46 -14.85 -9.05
CA LEU A 132 33.24 -15.97 -8.13
C LEU A 132 31.89 -15.81 -7.42
N ARG A 133 31.56 -14.60 -6.92
CA ARG A 133 30.24 -14.32 -6.32
C ARG A 133 29.10 -14.45 -7.33
N ALA A 134 29.27 -13.99 -8.57
CA ALA A 134 28.27 -14.15 -9.63
C ALA A 134 27.93 -15.63 -9.90
N THR A 135 28.95 -16.50 -9.85
CA THR A 135 28.82 -17.95 -10.02
C THR A 135 28.22 -18.62 -8.78
N ALA A 136 28.66 -18.23 -7.57
CA ALA A 136 28.07 -18.69 -6.30
C ALA A 136 26.59 -18.33 -6.14
N ALA A 137 26.10 -17.31 -6.85
CA ALA A 137 24.68 -16.95 -6.88
C ALA A 137 23.82 -17.82 -7.82
N ILE A 138 24.39 -18.67 -8.68
CA ILE A 138 23.64 -19.47 -9.67
C ILE A 138 22.45 -20.28 -9.09
N PRO A 139 22.54 -20.92 -7.90
CA PRO A 139 21.39 -21.60 -7.30
C PRO A 139 20.15 -20.70 -7.12
N TRP A 140 20.35 -19.40 -6.90
CA TRP A 140 19.28 -18.41 -6.74
C TRP A 140 18.59 -18.03 -8.06
N ILE A 141 19.10 -18.49 -9.20
CA ILE A 141 18.58 -18.26 -10.56
C ILE A 141 17.66 -19.41 -11.02
N ILE A 142 17.76 -20.60 -10.41
CA ILE A 142 17.02 -21.79 -10.83
C ILE A 142 15.95 -22.25 -9.82
N LYS A 143 15.51 -21.33 -8.95
CA LYS A 143 14.51 -21.58 -7.88
C LYS A 143 13.24 -22.34 -8.34
N PRO A 144 12.63 -22.07 -9.52
CA PRO A 144 11.48 -22.84 -10.00
C PRO A 144 11.74 -24.35 -10.05
N ILE A 145 12.96 -24.80 -10.36
CA ILE A 145 13.30 -26.23 -10.38
C ILE A 145 13.19 -26.85 -8.98
N TYR A 146 13.65 -26.14 -7.94
CA TYR A 146 13.54 -26.60 -6.55
C TYR A 146 12.08 -26.69 -6.08
N GLY A 147 11.25 -25.73 -6.51
CA GLY A 147 9.81 -25.75 -6.26
C GLY A 147 9.17 -27.01 -6.86
N MET A 148 9.32 -27.20 -8.18
CA MET A 148 8.78 -28.37 -8.90
C MET A 148 9.26 -29.70 -8.30
N LEU A 149 10.53 -29.80 -7.88
CA LEU A 149 11.07 -30.98 -7.19
C LEU A 149 10.39 -31.22 -5.83
N SER A 150 10.35 -30.20 -4.96
CA SER A 150 9.74 -30.31 -3.63
C SER A 150 8.23 -30.54 -3.65
N ASP A 151 7.56 -30.12 -4.71
CA ASP A 151 6.12 -30.35 -4.90
C ASP A 151 5.81 -31.75 -5.45
N SER A 152 6.70 -32.32 -6.27
CA SER A 152 6.42 -33.53 -7.06
C SER A 152 7.11 -34.81 -6.55
N LEU A 153 8.14 -34.71 -5.70
CA LEU A 153 8.94 -35.84 -5.23
C LEU A 153 9.06 -35.83 -3.69
N PRO A 154 8.19 -36.54 -2.93
CA PRO A 154 8.35 -36.66 -1.49
C PRO A 154 9.58 -37.51 -1.14
N ILE A 155 10.32 -37.09 -0.10
CA ILE A 155 11.50 -37.80 0.41
C ILE A 155 11.19 -38.30 1.82
N TRP A 156 11.44 -39.58 2.10
CA TRP A 156 11.09 -40.24 3.37
C TRP A 156 9.61 -40.05 3.76
N GLY A 157 8.70 -40.04 2.78
CA GLY A 157 7.26 -39.87 2.98
C GLY A 157 6.79 -38.43 3.30
N THR A 158 7.71 -37.49 3.53
CA THR A 158 7.36 -36.07 3.73
C THR A 158 7.62 -35.25 2.46
N ARG A 159 6.81 -34.22 2.24
CA ARG A 159 6.87 -33.42 1.01
C ARG A 159 7.93 -32.30 1.09
N ARG A 160 8.11 -31.68 2.27
CA ARG A 160 8.94 -30.47 2.42
C ARG A 160 9.89 -30.51 3.62
N LYS A 161 9.54 -31.20 4.72
CA LYS A 161 10.42 -31.39 5.88
C LYS A 161 11.78 -32.00 5.50
N SER A 162 11.78 -33.07 4.72
CA SER A 162 13.03 -33.72 4.27
C SER A 162 13.94 -32.80 3.47
N TYR A 163 13.39 -31.95 2.60
CA TYR A 163 14.18 -30.96 1.85
C TYR A 163 14.79 -29.89 2.75
N LEU A 164 14.01 -29.35 3.71
CA LEU A 164 14.54 -28.41 4.70
C LEU A 164 15.71 -29.02 5.48
N LEU A 165 15.58 -30.28 5.92
CA LEU A 165 16.64 -31.00 6.65
C LEU A 165 17.89 -31.19 5.80
N ILE A 166 17.76 -31.78 4.60
CA ILE A 166 18.89 -32.13 3.74
C ILE A 166 19.66 -30.87 3.31
N PHE A 167 18.96 -29.85 2.79
CA PHE A 167 19.63 -28.68 2.21
C PHE A 167 20.18 -27.70 3.26
N SER A 168 19.58 -27.61 4.46
CA SER A 168 20.19 -26.86 5.56
C SER A 168 21.40 -27.57 6.17
N ALA A 169 21.40 -28.91 6.26
CA ALA A 169 22.58 -29.69 6.66
C ALA A 169 23.74 -29.56 5.64
N ILE A 170 23.44 -29.59 4.34
CA ILE A 170 24.42 -29.33 3.27
C ILE A 170 25.01 -27.92 3.39
N SER A 171 24.18 -26.90 3.67
CA SER A 171 24.66 -25.53 3.88
C SER A 171 25.55 -25.40 5.12
N ALA A 172 25.15 -26.00 6.25
CA ALA A 172 25.95 -26.05 7.47
C ALA A 172 27.32 -26.70 7.24
N ALA A 173 27.36 -27.84 6.55
CA ALA A 173 28.60 -28.54 6.23
C ALA A 173 29.51 -27.72 5.32
N ALA A 174 28.97 -27.02 4.32
CA ALA A 174 29.74 -26.17 3.42
C ALA A 174 30.31 -24.93 4.13
N TYR A 175 29.56 -24.28 5.03
CA TYR A 175 30.10 -23.21 5.88
C TYR A 175 31.13 -23.71 6.90
N PHE A 176 30.94 -24.91 7.44
CA PHE A 176 31.94 -25.51 8.34
C PHE A 176 33.24 -25.81 7.57
N ALA A 177 33.16 -26.32 6.34
CA ALA A 177 34.33 -26.51 5.48
C ALA A 177 35.03 -25.18 5.12
N LEU A 178 34.27 -24.12 4.81
CA LEU A 178 34.79 -22.76 4.62
C LEU A 178 35.41 -22.14 5.89
N SER A 179 35.09 -22.67 7.07
CA SER A 179 35.71 -22.24 8.34
C SER A 179 36.99 -23.01 8.70
N MET A 180 37.28 -24.14 8.06
CA MET A 180 38.48 -24.94 8.36
C MET A 180 39.74 -24.31 7.75
N PRO A 181 40.74 -23.90 8.55
CA PRO A 181 42.01 -23.38 8.04
C PRO A 181 42.71 -24.41 7.14
N GLY A 182 43.16 -23.99 5.97
CA GLY A 182 43.92 -24.83 5.04
C GLY A 182 43.11 -25.84 4.21
N LEU A 183 41.83 -26.06 4.50
CA LEU A 183 40.99 -26.97 3.69
C LEU A 183 40.60 -26.36 2.35
N ILE A 184 40.32 -25.06 2.31
CA ILE A 184 39.84 -24.33 1.14
C ILE A 184 40.76 -23.13 0.89
N THR A 185 41.66 -23.29 -0.09
CA THR A 185 42.81 -22.40 -0.34
C THR A 185 42.93 -21.96 -1.81
N THR A 186 42.03 -22.42 -2.69
CA THR A 186 42.06 -22.13 -4.14
C THR A 186 40.75 -21.53 -4.62
N TYR A 187 40.81 -20.78 -5.72
CA TYR A 187 39.62 -20.21 -6.39
C TYR A 187 38.52 -21.28 -6.62
N GLU A 188 38.89 -22.43 -7.19
CA GLU A 188 37.95 -23.51 -7.50
C GLU A 188 37.34 -24.17 -6.25
N SER A 189 38.14 -24.46 -5.22
CA SER A 189 37.62 -25.06 -3.98
C SER A 189 36.67 -24.11 -3.24
N ALA A 190 37.01 -22.82 -3.21
CA ALA A 190 36.16 -21.78 -2.63
C ALA A 190 34.87 -21.58 -3.42
N LEU A 191 34.95 -21.57 -4.75
CA LEU A 191 33.79 -21.50 -5.63
C LEU A 191 32.84 -22.67 -5.39
N VAL A 192 33.34 -23.92 -5.39
CA VAL A 192 32.53 -25.12 -5.15
C VAL A 192 31.85 -25.05 -3.78
N ALA A 193 32.57 -24.73 -2.71
CA ALA A 193 31.99 -24.66 -1.37
C ALA A 193 30.96 -23.53 -1.23
N LEU A 194 31.20 -22.35 -1.82
CA LEU A 194 30.24 -21.24 -1.80
C LEU A 194 28.99 -21.56 -2.65
N VAL A 195 29.13 -22.25 -3.79
CA VAL A 195 27.99 -22.77 -4.58
C VAL A 195 27.16 -23.77 -3.76
N ILE A 196 27.80 -24.69 -3.03
CA ILE A 196 27.10 -25.70 -2.20
C ILE A 196 26.39 -25.01 -1.00
N ALA A 197 27.07 -24.09 -0.31
CA ALA A 197 26.47 -23.31 0.79
C ALA A 197 25.25 -22.50 0.31
N SER A 198 25.38 -21.88 -0.87
CA SER A 198 24.35 -21.09 -1.55
C SER A 198 23.17 -21.95 -2.01
N LEU A 199 23.42 -23.13 -2.58
CA LEU A 199 22.41 -24.12 -2.98
C LEU A 199 21.54 -24.55 -1.80
N GLY A 200 22.16 -24.87 -0.67
CA GLY A 200 21.44 -25.27 0.53
C GLY A 200 20.42 -24.21 0.99
N ILE A 201 20.83 -22.94 1.02
CA ILE A 201 19.96 -21.84 1.46
C ILE A 201 18.91 -21.52 0.39
N ALA A 202 19.28 -21.50 -0.90
CA ALA A 202 18.36 -21.25 -2.00
C ALA A 202 17.24 -22.30 -2.10
N PHE A 203 17.53 -23.57 -1.75
CA PHE A 203 16.52 -24.62 -1.71
C PHE A 203 15.59 -24.45 -0.49
N CYS A 204 16.14 -24.22 0.71
CA CYS A 204 15.32 -24.01 1.92
C CYS A 204 14.39 -22.79 1.80
N ASP A 205 14.88 -21.72 1.17
CA ASP A 205 14.15 -20.50 0.82
C ASP A 205 12.92 -20.81 -0.07
N VAL A 206 13.08 -21.57 -1.16
CA VAL A 206 11.95 -21.96 -2.03
C VAL A 206 10.95 -22.87 -1.31
N VAL A 207 11.44 -23.76 -0.45
CA VAL A 207 10.57 -24.67 0.31
C VAL A 207 9.76 -23.93 1.37
N ILE A 208 10.30 -22.87 1.99
CA ILE A 208 9.55 -22.06 2.95
C ILE A 208 8.61 -21.07 2.26
N ASP A 209 8.99 -20.49 1.12
CA ASP A 209 8.10 -19.73 0.22
C ASP A 209 6.86 -20.56 -0.12
N GLY A 210 7.07 -21.82 -0.57
CA GLY A 210 6.00 -22.75 -0.87
C GLY A 210 5.09 -23.04 0.33
N LYS A 211 5.63 -23.13 1.55
CA LYS A 211 4.83 -23.34 2.77
C LYS A 211 4.02 -22.09 3.16
N VAL A 212 4.61 -20.90 3.02
CA VAL A 212 3.90 -19.63 3.23
C VAL A 212 2.73 -19.49 2.26
N VAL A 213 2.92 -19.82 0.98
CA VAL A 213 1.86 -19.78 -0.04
C VAL A 213 0.76 -20.82 0.22
N GLU A 214 1.08 -21.99 0.77
CA GLU A 214 0.05 -23.00 1.13
C GLU A 214 -0.75 -22.61 2.37
N ALA A 215 -0.11 -22.17 3.44
CA ALA A 215 -0.80 -21.69 4.63
C ALA A 215 -1.64 -20.41 4.37
N ALA A 216 -1.19 -19.57 3.42
CA ALA A 216 -1.94 -18.43 2.90
C ALA A 216 -3.14 -18.79 2.00
N ARG A 217 -3.26 -20.05 1.57
CA ARG A 217 -4.38 -20.57 0.76
C ARG A 217 -5.39 -21.39 1.56
N SER A 218 -5.01 -21.90 2.74
CA SER A 218 -5.89 -22.71 3.61
C SER A 218 -6.77 -21.88 4.54
N GLU A 219 -6.36 -20.66 4.88
CA GLU A 219 -7.13 -19.73 5.71
C GLU A 219 -7.46 -18.41 4.99
N ARG A 220 -8.11 -17.48 5.70
CA ARG A 220 -8.66 -16.22 5.16
C ARG A 220 -7.59 -15.29 4.60
N GLU A 221 -7.99 -14.47 3.63
CA GLU A 221 -7.11 -13.57 2.85
C GLU A 221 -6.37 -12.51 3.71
N ASP A 222 -6.90 -12.15 4.89
CA ASP A 222 -6.26 -11.26 5.85
C ASP A 222 -4.99 -11.86 6.49
N MET A 223 -4.92 -13.19 6.61
CA MET A 223 -3.81 -13.89 7.29
C MET A 223 -2.62 -14.18 6.37
N ALA A 224 -2.84 -14.24 5.06
CA ALA A 224 -1.77 -14.33 4.06
C ALA A 224 -0.75 -13.18 4.19
N GLY A 225 -1.25 -11.96 4.45
CA GLY A 225 -0.41 -10.78 4.70
C GLY A 225 0.41 -10.87 5.98
N ASN A 226 -0.07 -11.57 7.00
CA ASN A 226 0.63 -11.73 8.28
C ASN A 226 1.82 -12.71 8.18
N LEU A 227 1.69 -13.82 7.43
CA LEU A 227 2.81 -14.74 7.15
C LEU A 227 3.93 -14.06 6.34
N GLN A 228 3.56 -13.26 5.34
CA GLN A 228 4.51 -12.43 4.59
C GLN A 228 5.17 -11.38 5.49
N THR A 229 4.41 -10.72 6.37
CA THR A 229 4.95 -9.74 7.33
C THR A 229 5.94 -10.38 8.29
N LEU A 230 5.66 -11.58 8.82
CA LEU A 230 6.60 -12.36 9.63
C LEU A 230 7.91 -12.63 8.87
N SER A 231 7.82 -13.02 7.60
CA SER A 231 8.98 -13.31 6.74
C SER A 231 9.92 -12.10 6.62
N TRP A 232 9.37 -10.91 6.33
CA TRP A 232 10.16 -9.66 6.26
C TRP A 232 10.74 -9.22 7.62
N ILE A 233 10.00 -9.41 8.72
CA ILE A 233 10.49 -9.13 10.08
C ILE A 233 11.67 -10.05 10.42
N SER A 234 11.55 -11.36 10.18
CA SER A 234 12.60 -12.34 10.45
C SER A 234 13.87 -12.08 9.65
N LEU A 235 13.72 -11.77 8.35
CA LEU A 235 14.82 -11.33 7.48
C LEU A 235 15.52 -10.08 8.04
N SER A 236 14.75 -9.09 8.49
CA SER A 236 15.28 -7.84 9.04
C SER A 236 16.04 -8.05 10.35
N ILE A 237 15.50 -8.86 11.27
CA ILE A 237 16.16 -9.19 12.54
C ILE A 237 17.49 -9.92 12.29
N GLY A 238 17.49 -10.91 11.38
CA GLY A 238 18.72 -11.62 11.00
C GLY A 238 19.76 -10.71 10.36
N SER A 239 19.32 -9.76 9.52
CA SER A 239 20.20 -8.77 8.87
C SER A 239 20.86 -7.85 9.90
N VAL A 240 20.07 -7.26 10.81
CA VAL A 240 20.56 -6.33 11.86
C VAL A 240 21.49 -7.03 12.84
N LEU A 241 21.16 -8.22 13.35
CA LEU A 241 22.06 -8.94 14.25
C LEU A 241 23.34 -9.40 13.54
N GLY A 242 23.22 -9.86 12.28
CA GLY A 242 24.36 -10.22 11.46
C GLY A 242 25.32 -9.05 11.22
N SER A 243 24.80 -7.87 10.89
CA SER A 243 25.61 -6.68 10.64
C SER A 243 26.28 -6.17 11.93
N MET A 244 25.54 -6.13 13.05
CA MET A 244 26.06 -5.69 14.35
C MET A 244 27.25 -6.54 14.82
N VAL A 245 27.19 -7.85 14.59
CA VAL A 245 28.28 -8.79 14.95
C VAL A 245 29.41 -8.79 13.91
N SER A 246 29.13 -8.52 12.63
CA SER A 246 30.07 -8.70 11.51
C SER A 246 31.44 -8.05 11.71
N GLY A 247 31.48 -6.74 11.96
CA GLY A 247 32.73 -5.99 12.07
C GLY A 247 33.56 -6.33 13.31
N TYR A 248 32.93 -6.88 14.36
CA TYR A 248 33.63 -7.42 15.52
C TYR A 248 34.18 -8.81 15.22
N ALA A 249 33.33 -9.73 14.73
CA ALA A 249 33.73 -11.10 14.41
C ALA A 249 34.86 -11.15 13.36
N LEU A 250 34.86 -10.24 12.38
CA LEU A 250 35.92 -10.12 11.38
C LEU A 250 37.27 -9.63 11.92
N ASN A 251 37.26 -8.88 13.02
CA ASN A 251 38.48 -8.45 13.72
C ASN A 251 38.98 -9.51 14.71
N THR A 252 38.08 -10.18 15.43
CA THR A 252 38.44 -11.15 16.49
C THR A 252 38.70 -12.56 15.98
N PHE A 253 37.96 -13.03 14.97
CA PHE A 253 38.01 -14.42 14.47
C PHE A 253 38.35 -14.53 12.97
N GLY A 254 38.49 -13.40 12.28
CA GLY A 254 38.77 -13.35 10.84
C GLY A 254 37.62 -13.91 9.97
N PRO A 255 37.84 -14.03 8.64
CA PRO A 255 36.81 -14.49 7.72
C PRO A 255 36.39 -15.96 7.95
N LEU A 256 37.33 -16.82 8.33
CA LEU A 256 37.06 -18.24 8.62
C LEU A 256 36.11 -18.41 9.82
N GLY A 257 36.34 -17.67 10.92
CA GLY A 257 35.45 -17.68 12.08
C GLY A 257 34.06 -17.11 11.78
N VAL A 258 33.94 -16.21 10.80
CA VAL A 258 32.64 -15.71 10.33
C VAL A 258 31.86 -16.77 9.56
N PHE A 259 32.51 -17.67 8.81
CA PHE A 259 31.84 -18.84 8.24
C PHE A 259 31.39 -19.84 9.32
N PHE A 260 32.19 -20.06 10.36
CA PHE A 260 31.79 -20.88 11.51
C PHE A 260 30.52 -20.34 12.19
N LEU A 261 30.47 -19.03 12.45
CA LEU A 261 29.27 -18.37 12.98
C LEU A 261 28.08 -18.42 11.99
N SER A 262 28.34 -18.36 10.68
CA SER A 262 27.29 -18.46 9.65
C SER A 262 26.66 -19.85 9.58
N ALA A 263 27.38 -20.92 9.94
CA ALA A 263 26.86 -22.29 9.98
C ALA A 263 25.77 -22.48 11.06
N VAL A 264 25.70 -21.63 12.08
CA VAL A 264 24.70 -21.72 13.16
C VAL A 264 23.27 -21.57 12.64
N GLY A 265 23.03 -20.67 11.67
CA GLY A 265 21.70 -20.43 11.08
C GLY A 265 21.10 -21.70 10.45
N PRO A 266 21.77 -22.33 9.47
CA PRO A 266 21.31 -23.59 8.89
C PRO A 266 21.20 -24.72 9.93
N LEU A 267 22.08 -24.80 10.93
CA LEU A 267 21.95 -25.78 12.02
C LEU A 267 20.68 -25.58 12.86
N CYS A 268 20.27 -24.33 13.14
CA CYS A 268 18.97 -24.07 13.77
C CYS A 268 17.79 -24.53 12.89
N VAL A 269 17.87 -24.35 11.57
CA VAL A 269 16.84 -24.84 10.62
C VAL A 269 16.75 -26.38 10.64
N VAL A 270 17.88 -27.09 10.73
CA VAL A 270 17.90 -28.55 10.95
C VAL A 270 17.18 -28.91 12.25
N LEU A 271 17.64 -28.36 13.38
CA LEU A 271 17.14 -28.71 14.73
C LEU A 271 15.63 -28.48 14.89
N ILE A 272 15.10 -27.41 14.29
CA ILE A 272 13.66 -27.09 14.30
C ILE A 272 12.90 -28.04 13.38
N SER A 273 13.41 -28.29 12.17
CA SER A 273 12.75 -29.17 11.20
C SER A 273 12.71 -30.64 11.65
N ILE A 274 13.65 -31.10 12.49
CA ILE A 274 13.57 -32.43 13.12
C ILE A 274 12.32 -32.53 14.00
N LYS A 275 12.10 -31.55 14.88
CA LYS A 275 11.09 -31.58 15.96
C LYS A 275 9.64 -31.45 15.49
N ILE A 276 9.42 -30.92 14.28
CA ILE A 276 8.07 -30.67 13.75
C ILE A 276 7.57 -31.92 13.02
N PRO A 277 6.43 -32.53 13.40
CA PRO A 277 5.79 -33.54 12.58
C PRO A 277 5.26 -32.91 11.28
N GLU A 278 5.37 -33.64 10.18
CA GLU A 278 4.76 -33.29 8.89
C GLU A 278 4.02 -34.54 8.42
N GLU A 279 2.77 -34.38 7.97
CA GLU A 279 1.92 -35.52 7.59
C GLU A 279 2.47 -36.25 6.36
N THR A 280 2.23 -37.56 6.30
CA THR A 280 2.70 -38.43 5.21
C THR A 280 1.99 -38.06 3.91
N TYR A 281 2.70 -37.48 2.95
CA TYR A 281 2.10 -36.94 1.74
C TYR A 281 1.83 -38.03 0.70
N THR A 282 0.55 -38.35 0.48
CA THR A 282 0.09 -39.09 -0.68
C THR A 282 -0.19 -38.12 -1.84
N PRO A 283 0.40 -38.32 -3.04
CA PRO A 283 0.14 -37.45 -4.18
C PRO A 283 -1.31 -37.63 -4.69
N PRO A 284 -2.04 -36.54 -5.01
CA PRO A 284 -3.43 -36.62 -5.46
C PRO A 284 -3.54 -37.08 -6.92
N GLY A 285 -3.72 -38.39 -7.12
CA GLY A 285 -4.03 -39.04 -8.39
C GLY A 285 -2.82 -39.66 -9.11
N ASP A 286 -3.10 -40.54 -10.09
CA ASP A 286 -2.12 -41.36 -10.84
C ASP A 286 -1.21 -40.55 -11.81
N HIS A 287 -1.11 -39.23 -11.63
CA HIS A 287 -0.25 -38.39 -12.46
C HIS A 287 1.22 -38.61 -12.13
N SER A 288 1.95 -39.21 -13.08
CA SER A 288 3.39 -39.42 -12.93
C SER A 288 4.14 -38.10 -12.78
N PHE A 289 5.28 -38.13 -12.08
CA PHE A 289 6.16 -36.97 -11.85
C PHE A 289 6.39 -36.12 -13.13
N LEU A 290 6.61 -36.78 -14.27
CA LEU A 290 6.82 -36.12 -15.57
C LEU A 290 5.60 -35.34 -16.07
N GLN A 291 4.37 -35.80 -15.79
CA GLN A 291 3.13 -35.08 -16.14
C GLN A 291 2.97 -33.81 -15.30
N ASN A 292 3.24 -33.90 -13.99
CA ASN A 292 3.17 -32.74 -13.08
C ASN A 292 4.19 -31.67 -13.45
N VAL A 293 5.45 -32.06 -13.68
CA VAL A 293 6.51 -31.14 -14.16
C VAL A 293 6.16 -30.59 -15.55
N GLN A 294 5.66 -31.40 -16.48
CA GLN A 294 5.24 -30.91 -17.80
C GLN A 294 4.08 -29.90 -17.71
N TYR A 295 3.13 -30.09 -16.80
CA TYR A 295 2.05 -29.13 -16.54
C TYR A 295 2.59 -27.81 -15.97
N GLN A 296 3.43 -27.87 -14.94
CA GLN A 296 4.04 -26.68 -14.32
C GLN A 296 4.91 -25.90 -15.33
N CYS A 297 5.72 -26.58 -16.14
CA CYS A 297 6.50 -25.96 -17.23
C CYS A 297 5.61 -25.31 -18.30
N ARG A 298 4.51 -25.96 -18.72
CA ARG A 298 3.54 -25.37 -19.68
C ARG A 298 2.85 -24.13 -19.11
N ALA A 299 2.46 -24.17 -17.84
CA ALA A 299 1.86 -23.03 -17.16
C ALA A 299 2.85 -21.86 -17.11
N LEU A 300 4.11 -22.09 -16.69
CA LEU A 300 5.15 -21.07 -16.62
C LEU A 300 5.44 -20.46 -18.01
N ALA A 301 5.59 -21.30 -19.03
CA ALA A 301 5.80 -20.85 -20.40
C ALA A 301 4.65 -19.95 -20.92
N SER A 302 3.40 -20.24 -20.54
CA SER A 302 2.26 -19.41 -20.93
C SER A 302 2.33 -17.97 -20.41
N VAL A 303 2.95 -17.75 -19.25
CA VAL A 303 3.13 -16.40 -18.67
C VAL A 303 4.35 -15.69 -19.23
N VAL A 304 5.45 -16.41 -19.45
CA VAL A 304 6.68 -15.86 -20.05
C VAL A 304 6.45 -15.39 -21.50
N VAL A 305 5.44 -15.92 -22.20
CA VAL A 305 5.05 -15.48 -23.54
C VAL A 305 4.08 -14.28 -23.54
N ASP A 306 3.32 -14.01 -22.47
CA ASP A 306 2.36 -12.90 -22.46
C ASP A 306 3.03 -11.52 -22.34
N PRO A 307 2.81 -10.58 -23.29
CA PRO A 307 3.40 -9.24 -23.26
C PRO A 307 3.04 -8.38 -22.04
N ILE A 308 1.94 -8.66 -21.33
CA ILE A 308 1.58 -7.99 -20.07
C ILE A 308 2.55 -8.40 -18.96
N CYS A 309 3.10 -9.61 -19.03
CA CYS A 309 3.94 -10.19 -17.98
C CYS A 309 5.44 -10.07 -18.30
N TRP A 310 5.89 -10.43 -19.50
CA TRP A 310 7.33 -10.40 -19.81
C TRP A 310 7.90 -9.00 -19.98
N ARG A 311 7.11 -8.01 -20.41
CA ARG A 311 7.60 -6.62 -20.54
C ARG A 311 8.01 -6.01 -19.19
N PRO A 312 7.20 -6.09 -18.11
CA PRO A 312 7.64 -5.79 -16.75
C PRO A 312 8.90 -6.57 -16.32
N MET A 313 8.90 -7.90 -16.50
CA MET A 313 10.01 -8.74 -16.02
C MET A 313 11.33 -8.43 -16.76
N LEU A 314 11.29 -8.20 -18.07
CA LEU A 314 12.46 -7.83 -18.85
C LEU A 314 12.92 -6.39 -18.54
N TRP A 315 12.02 -5.45 -18.23
CA TRP A 315 12.43 -4.14 -17.72
C TRP A 315 13.12 -4.26 -16.36
N ILE A 316 12.56 -5.03 -15.42
CA ILE A 316 13.16 -5.28 -14.11
C ILE A 316 14.55 -5.90 -14.29
N PHE A 317 14.69 -6.92 -15.14
CA PHE A 317 15.97 -7.53 -15.49
C PHE A 317 16.98 -6.51 -16.04
N LEU A 318 16.67 -5.86 -17.17
CA LEU A 318 17.58 -4.90 -17.82
C LEU A 318 17.93 -3.73 -16.91
N SER A 319 16.99 -3.29 -16.06
CA SER A 319 17.24 -2.18 -15.13
C SER A 319 18.30 -2.46 -14.06
N ASN A 320 18.63 -3.73 -13.83
CA ASN A 320 19.62 -4.19 -12.86
C ASN A 320 20.82 -4.89 -13.53
N ALA A 321 20.64 -5.50 -14.70
CA ALA A 321 21.68 -6.20 -15.45
C ALA A 321 22.57 -5.29 -16.32
N LEU A 322 22.02 -4.18 -16.85
CA LEU A 322 22.80 -3.26 -17.70
C LEU A 322 23.88 -2.47 -16.94
N PRO A 323 23.71 -2.05 -15.66
CA PRO A 323 24.76 -1.38 -14.90
C PRO A 323 25.78 -2.39 -14.35
N PRO A 324 27.05 -2.41 -14.81
CA PRO A 324 28.06 -3.33 -14.29
C PRO A 324 28.35 -3.10 -12.80
N SER A 325 28.43 -4.19 -12.03
CA SER A 325 28.74 -4.15 -10.60
C SER A 325 30.23 -3.93 -10.36
N VAL A 326 30.58 -2.82 -9.70
CA VAL A 326 31.95 -2.53 -9.25
C VAL A 326 32.15 -2.90 -7.77
N GLY A 327 31.35 -3.83 -7.25
CA GLY A 327 31.24 -4.16 -5.82
C GLY A 327 32.58 -4.49 -5.16
N GLU A 328 33.27 -5.53 -5.63
CA GLU A 328 34.57 -5.92 -5.05
C GLU A 328 35.69 -4.91 -5.32
N ALA A 329 35.59 -4.12 -6.40
CA ALA A 329 36.55 -3.06 -6.69
C ALA A 329 36.41 -1.89 -5.70
N MET A 330 35.17 -1.46 -5.43
CA MET A 330 34.87 -0.47 -4.40
C MET A 330 35.15 -1.00 -2.99
N PHE A 331 34.94 -2.29 -2.72
CA PHE A 331 35.35 -2.91 -1.46
C PHE A 331 36.88 -2.85 -1.27
N SER A 332 37.65 -3.27 -2.28
CA SER A 332 39.11 -3.20 -2.25
C SER A 332 39.62 -1.76 -2.12
N PHE A 333 38.95 -0.77 -2.73
CA PHE A 333 39.27 0.65 -2.55
C PHE A 333 38.96 1.13 -1.13
N LYS A 334 37.77 0.81 -0.59
CA LYS A 334 37.38 1.11 0.80
C LYS A 334 38.37 0.50 1.81
N THR A 335 38.88 -0.71 1.60
CA THR A 335 39.83 -1.37 2.51
C THR A 335 41.28 -0.93 2.33
N THR A 336 41.78 -0.85 1.09
CA THR A 336 43.22 -0.72 0.80
C THR A 336 43.66 0.73 0.60
N GLU A 337 42.89 1.52 -0.14
CA GLU A 337 43.22 2.93 -0.42
C GLU A 337 42.76 3.84 0.74
N LEU A 338 41.52 3.65 1.21
CA LEU A 338 40.95 4.48 2.28
C LEU A 338 41.26 3.96 3.69
N GLY A 339 41.83 2.75 3.82
CA GLY A 339 42.24 2.16 5.10
C GLY A 339 41.09 1.90 6.09
N PHE A 340 39.86 1.61 5.62
CA PHE A 340 38.72 1.45 6.51
C PHE A 340 38.77 0.13 7.30
N SER A 341 38.58 0.23 8.62
CA SER A 341 38.61 -0.92 9.52
C SER A 341 37.36 -1.79 9.38
N LYS A 342 37.50 -3.09 9.70
CA LYS A 342 36.42 -4.09 9.60
C LYS A 342 35.22 -3.72 10.47
N SER A 343 35.47 -3.16 11.66
CA SER A 343 34.43 -2.58 12.52
C SER A 343 33.65 -1.44 11.87
N PHE A 344 34.30 -0.57 11.07
CA PHE A 344 33.64 0.55 10.43
C PHE A 344 32.74 0.10 9.27
N LEU A 345 33.18 -0.87 8.44
CA LEU A 345 32.33 -1.43 7.39
C LEU A 345 31.15 -2.25 7.97
N GLY A 346 31.35 -2.99 9.07
CA GLY A 346 30.25 -3.66 9.78
C GLY A 346 29.24 -2.69 10.41
N PHE A 347 29.72 -1.55 10.94
CA PHE A 347 28.87 -0.47 11.43
C PHE A 347 28.03 0.17 10.30
N ILE A 348 28.64 0.45 9.14
CA ILE A 348 27.92 0.95 7.96
C ILE A 348 26.82 -0.02 7.52
N SER A 349 27.12 -1.33 7.43
CA SER A 349 26.14 -2.37 7.11
C SER A 349 24.97 -2.43 8.13
N THR A 350 25.23 -2.07 9.40
CA THR A 350 24.20 -1.96 10.44
C THR A 350 23.28 -0.77 10.22
N VAL A 351 23.83 0.37 9.78
CA VAL A 351 23.03 1.56 9.46
C VAL A 351 22.16 1.34 8.22
N GLY A 352 22.67 0.64 7.19
CA GLY A 352 21.85 0.16 6.07
C GLY A 352 20.70 -0.77 6.53
N SER A 353 21.01 -1.70 7.43
CA SER A 353 20.01 -2.63 8.00
C SER A 353 18.90 -1.93 8.80
N PHE A 354 19.17 -0.81 9.49
CA PHE A 354 18.12 0.04 10.09
C PHE A 354 17.39 0.89 9.05
N THR A 355 18.07 1.34 8.00
CA THR A 355 17.51 2.14 6.89
C THR A 355 16.43 1.39 6.12
N LEU A 356 16.51 0.04 6.05
CA LEU A 356 15.47 -0.84 5.52
C LEU A 356 14.08 -0.60 6.15
N LEU A 357 14.01 -0.45 7.48
CA LEU A 357 12.75 -0.23 8.21
C LEU A 357 12.17 1.15 7.88
N GLY A 358 13.00 2.20 7.91
CA GLY A 358 12.60 3.56 7.53
C GLY A 358 12.12 3.67 6.08
N THR A 359 12.78 2.97 5.16
CA THR A 359 12.41 2.96 3.73
C THR A 359 11.05 2.29 3.49
N THR A 360 10.69 1.30 4.30
CA THR A 360 9.38 0.64 4.24
C THR A 360 8.24 1.61 4.60
N ALA A 361 8.45 2.46 5.62
CA ALA A 361 7.52 3.53 5.98
C ALA A 361 7.45 4.61 4.89
N LEU A 362 8.60 5.00 4.32
CA LEU A 362 8.69 5.97 3.23
C LEU A 362 7.93 5.51 1.97
N TYR A 363 8.06 4.22 1.60
CA TYR A 363 7.30 3.63 0.49
C TYR A 363 5.79 3.73 0.72
N ASN A 364 5.33 3.30 1.91
CA ASN A 364 3.91 3.32 2.25
C ASN A 364 3.31 4.73 2.35
N ALA A 365 4.12 5.74 2.69
CA ALA A 365 3.66 7.13 2.84
C ALA A 365 3.64 7.94 1.52
N TYR A 366 4.49 7.62 0.54
CA TYR A 366 4.70 8.48 -0.65
C TYR A 366 4.71 7.76 -2.01
N PHE A 367 4.80 6.43 -2.05
CA PHE A 367 5.02 5.67 -3.29
C PHE A 367 3.95 4.60 -3.57
N ARG A 368 3.30 4.04 -2.54
CA ARG A 368 2.29 2.96 -2.64
C ARG A 368 1.24 3.18 -3.73
N ASP A 369 0.70 4.40 -3.81
CA ASP A 369 -0.41 4.75 -4.72
C ASP A 369 0.08 5.45 -6.01
N MET A 370 1.39 5.54 -6.23
CA MET A 370 1.97 6.18 -7.40
C MET A 370 1.97 5.23 -8.61
N PRO A 371 1.55 5.67 -9.82
CA PRO A 371 1.57 4.82 -11.01
C PRO A 371 2.97 4.29 -11.33
N PHE A 372 3.09 2.98 -11.59
CA PHE A 372 4.38 2.26 -11.68
C PHE A 372 5.39 2.97 -12.58
N ARG A 373 5.00 3.37 -13.81
CA ARG A 373 5.90 4.10 -14.73
C ARG A 373 6.45 5.41 -14.15
N ARG A 374 5.65 6.19 -13.42
CA ARG A 374 6.08 7.45 -12.75
C ARG A 374 7.00 7.16 -11.57
N MET A 375 6.67 6.13 -10.79
CA MET A 375 7.45 5.68 -9.64
C MET A 375 8.85 5.16 -10.06
N PHE A 376 8.90 4.22 -11.01
CA PHE A 376 10.16 3.67 -11.51
C PHE A 376 11.02 4.70 -12.24
N PHE A 377 10.43 5.71 -12.92
CA PHE A 377 11.19 6.85 -13.45
C PHE A 377 11.96 7.58 -12.33
N ARG A 378 11.27 8.00 -11.27
CA ARG A 378 11.87 8.74 -10.15
C ARG A 378 12.96 7.91 -9.44
N ILE A 379 12.69 6.63 -9.19
CA ILE A 379 13.61 5.74 -8.48
C ILE A 379 14.84 5.38 -9.32
N GLN A 380 14.67 5.07 -10.61
CA GLN A 380 15.80 4.73 -11.48
C GLN A 380 16.68 5.96 -11.76
N LEU A 381 16.08 7.16 -11.90
CA LEU A 381 16.82 8.43 -11.98
C LEU A 381 17.62 8.67 -10.69
N ALA A 382 17.00 8.54 -9.52
CA ALA A 382 17.69 8.63 -8.24
C ALA A 382 18.84 7.60 -8.13
N SER A 383 18.65 6.38 -8.67
CA SER A 383 19.70 5.34 -8.65
C SER A 383 20.90 5.70 -9.53
N ALA A 384 20.68 6.41 -10.65
CA ALA A 384 21.75 6.98 -11.48
C ALA A 384 22.48 8.12 -10.75
N CYS A 385 21.75 9.05 -10.12
CA CYS A 385 22.34 10.15 -9.35
C CYS A 385 23.18 9.66 -8.16
N VAL A 386 22.65 8.74 -7.34
CA VAL A 386 23.41 8.17 -6.21
C VAL A 386 24.59 7.32 -6.72
N SER A 387 24.42 6.57 -7.81
CA SER A 387 25.54 5.85 -8.45
C SER A 387 26.69 6.77 -8.87
N PHE A 388 26.38 8.02 -9.25
CA PHE A 388 27.38 9.01 -9.63
C PHE A 388 28.01 9.70 -8.41
N ALA A 389 27.42 9.62 -7.21
CA ALA A 389 28.04 10.12 -5.99
C ALA A 389 29.37 9.41 -5.68
N GLU A 390 29.43 8.08 -5.88
CA GLU A 390 30.68 7.30 -5.76
C GLU A 390 31.85 7.85 -6.62
N PHE A 391 31.56 8.53 -7.76
CA PHE A 391 32.62 9.18 -8.55
C PHE A 391 33.33 10.30 -7.76
N VAL A 392 32.60 11.06 -6.95
CA VAL A 392 33.13 12.17 -6.13
C VAL A 392 34.08 11.67 -5.05
N LEU A 393 33.86 10.44 -4.55
CA LEU A 393 34.74 9.75 -3.62
C LEU A 393 36.00 9.21 -4.33
N VAL A 394 35.84 8.47 -5.43
CA VAL A 394 36.94 7.79 -6.13
C VAL A 394 37.90 8.79 -6.78
N SER A 395 37.38 9.89 -7.33
CA SER A 395 38.17 11.03 -7.83
C SER A 395 38.80 11.90 -6.72
N ARG A 396 38.56 11.55 -5.44
CA ARG A 396 38.95 12.30 -4.24
C ARG A 396 38.41 13.75 -4.19
N MET A 397 37.48 14.12 -5.07
CA MET A 397 36.79 15.43 -5.06
C MET A 397 36.09 15.71 -3.73
N ASN A 398 35.64 14.69 -3.01
CA ASN A 398 35.09 14.83 -1.66
C ASN A 398 36.10 15.54 -0.71
N VAL A 399 37.38 15.20 -0.78
CA VAL A 399 38.45 15.81 0.03
C VAL A 399 38.70 17.26 -0.41
N ALA A 400 38.65 17.53 -1.71
CA ALA A 400 38.77 18.90 -2.26
C ALA A 400 37.61 19.82 -1.81
N PHE A 401 36.42 19.27 -1.54
CA PHE A 401 35.29 19.97 -0.93
C PHE A 401 35.30 19.96 0.62
N GLY A 402 36.35 19.43 1.26
CA GLY A 402 36.46 19.34 2.73
C GLY A 402 35.60 18.25 3.37
N ILE A 403 35.01 17.35 2.60
CA ILE A 403 34.12 16.27 3.07
C ILE A 403 34.94 15.00 3.33
N GLY A 404 35.18 14.68 4.60
CA GLY A 404 35.97 13.50 4.98
C GLY A 404 35.36 12.16 4.56
N ASP A 405 36.20 11.24 4.10
CA ASP A 405 35.82 9.96 3.46
C ASP A 405 34.77 9.14 4.25
N ARG A 406 34.93 9.08 5.58
CA ARG A 406 34.01 8.34 6.46
C ARG A 406 32.61 8.94 6.48
N PHE A 407 32.48 10.26 6.40
CA PHE A 407 31.18 10.94 6.35
C PHE A 407 30.55 10.77 4.96
N PHE A 408 31.36 10.85 3.89
CA PHE A 408 30.88 10.63 2.52
C PHE A 408 30.28 9.23 2.36
N ILE A 409 31.03 8.18 2.70
CA ILE A 409 30.56 6.79 2.57
C ILE A 409 29.37 6.49 3.48
N PHE A 410 29.30 7.10 4.67
CA PHE A 410 28.13 6.96 5.55
C PHE A 410 26.84 7.50 4.90
N GLY A 411 26.92 8.65 4.20
CA GLY A 411 25.78 9.19 3.45
C GLY A 411 25.44 8.38 2.19
N ASP A 412 26.46 7.96 1.44
CA ASP A 412 26.35 7.15 0.23
C ASP A 412 25.67 5.79 0.48
N GLU A 413 26.07 5.08 1.52
CA GLU A 413 25.50 3.76 1.84
C GLU A 413 24.01 3.88 2.24
N ILE A 414 23.63 4.91 3.02
CA ILE A 414 22.22 5.19 3.35
C ILE A 414 21.40 5.47 2.08
N LEU A 415 21.89 6.37 1.21
CA LEU A 415 21.18 6.77 -0.01
C LEU A 415 21.05 5.61 -1.01
N SER A 416 22.09 4.81 -1.16
CA SER A 416 22.10 3.67 -2.08
C SER A 416 21.18 2.53 -1.60
N ASP A 417 21.16 2.21 -0.31
CA ASP A 417 20.23 1.21 0.24
C ASP A 417 18.78 1.70 0.16
N VAL A 418 18.46 2.95 0.52
CA VAL A 418 17.10 3.54 0.33
C VAL A 418 16.62 3.35 -1.11
N VAL A 419 17.43 3.73 -2.10
CA VAL A 419 17.04 3.66 -3.51
C VAL A 419 16.94 2.21 -3.99
N ALA A 420 17.81 1.31 -3.54
CA ALA A 420 17.73 -0.11 -3.86
C ALA A 420 16.44 -0.76 -3.31
N ARG A 421 16.07 -0.48 -2.05
CA ARG A 421 14.84 -1.01 -1.44
C ARG A 421 13.58 -0.39 -2.04
N LEU A 422 13.59 0.93 -2.31
CA LEU A 422 12.51 1.59 -3.05
C LEU A 422 12.34 1.02 -4.45
N LYS A 423 13.38 0.49 -5.10
CA LYS A 423 13.25 -0.19 -6.41
C LYS A 423 12.72 -1.62 -6.27
N HIS A 424 13.11 -2.35 -5.22
CA HIS A 424 12.72 -3.73 -5.01
C HIS A 424 11.22 -3.89 -4.68
N MET A 425 10.69 -3.11 -3.73
CA MET A 425 9.31 -3.26 -3.26
C MET A 425 8.24 -3.11 -4.37
N PRO A 426 8.27 -2.05 -5.22
CA PRO A 426 7.31 -1.92 -6.32
C PRO A 426 7.46 -3.01 -7.38
N SER A 427 8.65 -3.59 -7.54
CA SER A 427 8.89 -4.70 -8.48
C SER A 427 8.12 -5.95 -8.03
N LEU A 428 8.15 -6.26 -6.73
CA LEU A 428 7.34 -7.35 -6.15
C LEU A 428 5.83 -7.07 -6.32
N VAL A 429 5.38 -5.86 -5.98
CA VAL A 429 3.94 -5.49 -6.03
C VAL A 429 3.42 -5.48 -7.48
N LEU A 430 4.21 -5.02 -8.45
CA LEU A 430 3.87 -5.09 -9.88
C LEU A 430 3.72 -6.55 -10.33
N CYS A 431 4.66 -7.41 -9.94
CA CYS A 431 4.65 -8.81 -10.36
C CYS A 431 3.57 -9.66 -9.67
N ALA A 432 3.17 -9.32 -8.43
CA ALA A 432 1.97 -9.87 -7.81
C ALA A 432 0.71 -9.47 -8.60
N LYS A 433 0.60 -8.21 -9.04
CA LYS A 433 -0.56 -7.68 -9.79
C LYS A 433 -0.70 -8.21 -11.23
N ILE A 434 0.39 -8.64 -11.88
CA ILE A 434 0.34 -9.28 -13.22
C ILE A 434 0.21 -10.80 -13.16
N CYS A 435 0.27 -11.42 -11.98
CA CYS A 435 0.23 -12.87 -11.85
C CYS A 435 -1.15 -13.44 -12.21
N PRO A 436 -1.24 -14.49 -13.07
CA PRO A 436 -2.45 -15.27 -13.22
C PRO A 436 -2.79 -16.05 -11.94
N PRO A 437 -4.09 -16.23 -11.61
CA PRO A 437 -4.49 -17.00 -10.44
C PRO A 437 -4.11 -18.48 -10.56
N GLY A 438 -3.68 -19.08 -9.44
CA GLY A 438 -3.32 -20.49 -9.29
C GLY A 438 -1.82 -20.81 -9.35
N ILE A 439 -0.99 -19.91 -9.91
CA ILE A 439 0.46 -20.12 -10.14
C ILE A 439 1.35 -19.08 -9.43
N GLU A 440 0.83 -18.43 -8.39
CA GLU A 440 1.45 -17.30 -7.70
C GLU A 440 2.83 -17.63 -7.13
N GLY A 441 2.97 -18.79 -6.46
CA GLY A 441 4.26 -19.23 -5.91
C GLY A 441 5.32 -19.49 -7.01
N THR A 442 4.93 -20.10 -8.12
CA THR A 442 5.85 -20.37 -9.25
C THR A 442 6.27 -19.07 -9.95
N MET A 443 5.35 -18.11 -10.09
CA MET A 443 5.63 -16.78 -10.65
C MET A 443 6.49 -15.92 -9.71
N PHE A 444 6.30 -16.00 -8.40
CA PHE A 444 7.16 -15.36 -7.41
C PHE A 444 8.58 -15.93 -7.45
N ALA A 445 8.73 -17.27 -7.48
CA ALA A 445 10.02 -17.94 -7.63
C ALA A 445 10.73 -17.58 -8.95
N LEU A 446 9.98 -17.45 -10.05
CA LEU A 446 10.50 -16.96 -11.34
C LEU A 446 10.97 -15.51 -11.25
N LEU A 447 10.19 -14.60 -10.64
CA LEU A 447 10.58 -13.21 -10.47
C LEU A 447 11.88 -13.08 -9.70
N MET A 448 11.97 -13.73 -8.53
CA MET A 448 13.17 -13.70 -7.70
C MET A 448 14.37 -14.27 -8.48
N SER A 449 14.16 -15.32 -9.27
CA SER A 449 15.19 -15.87 -10.16
C SER A 449 15.68 -14.88 -11.22
N ILE A 450 14.76 -14.16 -11.87
CA ILE A 450 15.09 -13.11 -12.85
C ILE A 450 15.86 -11.97 -12.18
N TYR A 451 15.49 -11.59 -10.95
CA TYR A 451 16.22 -10.58 -10.18
C TYR A 451 17.65 -11.03 -9.85
N ASN A 452 17.82 -12.25 -9.31
CA ASN A 452 19.13 -12.82 -9.01
C ASN A 452 20.00 -12.99 -10.27
N PHE A 453 19.40 -13.40 -11.39
CA PHE A 453 20.09 -13.49 -12.68
C PHE A 453 20.56 -12.12 -13.17
N SER A 454 19.75 -11.07 -13.01
CA SER A 454 20.15 -9.72 -13.38
C SER A 454 21.37 -9.23 -12.59
N TRP A 455 21.47 -9.62 -11.31
CA TRP A 455 22.64 -9.33 -10.49
C TRP A 455 23.88 -10.12 -10.94
N SER A 456 23.78 -11.42 -11.19
CA SER A 456 24.91 -12.20 -11.73
C SER A 456 25.41 -11.66 -13.07
N VAL A 457 24.52 -11.21 -13.97
CA VAL A 457 24.90 -10.57 -15.24
C VAL A 457 25.62 -9.23 -15.00
N ALA A 458 25.13 -8.40 -14.07
CA ALA A 458 25.81 -7.17 -13.66
C ALA A 458 27.21 -7.44 -13.06
N SER A 459 27.37 -8.49 -12.25
CA SER A 459 28.65 -8.91 -11.68
C SER A 459 29.61 -9.50 -12.72
N TYR A 460 29.16 -10.25 -13.72
CA TYR A 460 30.03 -10.66 -14.84
C TYR A 460 30.44 -9.48 -15.73
N GLY A 461 29.52 -8.56 -16.04
CA GLY A 461 29.85 -7.31 -16.75
C GLY A 461 30.81 -6.42 -15.94
N GLY A 462 30.65 -6.42 -14.62
CA GLY A 462 31.55 -5.78 -13.65
C GLY A 462 32.95 -6.38 -13.63
N SER A 463 33.05 -7.71 -13.53
CA SER A 463 34.29 -8.48 -13.61
C SER A 463 35.05 -8.19 -14.92
N TRP A 464 34.35 -8.27 -16.05
CA TRP A 464 34.91 -7.91 -17.37
C TRP A 464 35.40 -6.46 -17.41
N LEU A 465 34.61 -5.51 -16.92
CA LEU A 465 34.98 -4.09 -16.92
C LEU A 465 36.18 -3.79 -16.02
N CYS A 466 36.26 -4.42 -14.84
CA CYS A 466 37.41 -4.28 -13.94
C CYS A 466 38.69 -4.84 -14.57
N ASN A 467 38.59 -5.97 -15.29
CA ASN A 467 39.72 -6.55 -16.00
C ASN A 467 40.14 -5.71 -17.22
N TYR A 468 39.18 -5.18 -17.97
CA TYR A 468 39.41 -4.30 -19.14
C TYR A 468 40.04 -2.95 -18.75
N LEU A 469 39.72 -2.43 -17.57
CA LEU A 469 40.29 -1.18 -17.02
C LEU A 469 41.47 -1.42 -16.05
N GLU A 470 42.05 -2.62 -16.07
CA GLU A 470 43.24 -3.04 -15.30
C GLU A 470 43.15 -2.76 -13.78
N ILE A 471 41.94 -2.81 -13.22
CA ILE A 471 41.66 -2.54 -11.82
C ILE A 471 42.13 -3.72 -10.96
N SER A 472 43.09 -3.46 -10.08
CA SER A 472 43.67 -4.43 -9.16
C SER A 472 43.40 -4.03 -7.70
N LYS A 473 44.15 -4.60 -6.75
CA LYS A 473 44.13 -4.18 -5.34
C LYS A 473 45.01 -2.97 -5.03
N THR A 474 45.90 -2.63 -5.96
CA THR A 474 46.93 -1.58 -5.83
C THR A 474 46.88 -0.59 -6.99
N ASN A 475 46.10 -0.86 -8.03
CA ASN A 475 45.78 0.05 -9.12
C ASN A 475 44.27 0.31 -9.16
N PHE A 476 43.87 1.53 -8.82
CA PHE A 476 42.49 2.00 -8.89
C PHE A 476 42.26 3.06 -9.97
N ALA A 477 43.23 3.30 -10.88
CA ALA A 477 43.13 4.36 -11.89
C ALA A 477 41.89 4.22 -12.80
N GLY A 478 41.52 2.98 -13.16
CA GLY A 478 40.31 2.69 -13.93
C GLY A 478 38.99 2.84 -13.16
N LEU A 479 39.00 2.94 -11.84
CA LEU A 479 37.79 2.85 -10.99
C LEU A 479 36.84 4.02 -11.19
N ALA A 480 37.35 5.24 -11.38
CA ALA A 480 36.51 6.41 -11.67
C ALA A 480 35.75 6.24 -13.01
N THR A 481 36.43 5.71 -14.03
CA THR A 481 35.85 5.37 -15.33
C THR A 481 34.80 4.26 -15.18
N ALA A 482 35.07 3.22 -14.39
CA ALA A 482 34.13 2.13 -14.14
C ALA A 482 32.84 2.60 -13.45
N VAL A 483 32.96 3.44 -12.40
CA VAL A 483 31.82 4.07 -11.72
C VAL A 483 31.04 4.98 -12.66
N THR A 484 31.71 5.72 -13.55
CA THR A 484 31.06 6.55 -14.57
C THR A 484 30.26 5.71 -15.56
N ILE A 485 30.86 4.65 -16.10
CA ILE A 485 30.20 3.70 -17.04
C ILE A 485 28.97 3.06 -16.39
N ARG A 486 29.08 2.57 -15.15
CA ARG A 486 27.95 2.06 -14.36
C ARG A 486 26.83 3.10 -14.22
N SER A 487 27.18 4.34 -13.91
CA SER A 487 26.20 5.42 -13.66
C SER A 487 25.48 5.84 -14.93
N VAL A 488 26.17 5.92 -16.07
CA VAL A 488 25.55 6.13 -17.39
C VAL A 488 24.68 4.94 -17.79
N ALA A 489 25.13 3.70 -17.54
CA ALA A 489 24.33 2.50 -17.79
C ALA A 489 23.03 2.45 -16.95
N LYS A 490 22.98 3.07 -15.77
CA LYS A 490 21.73 3.25 -15.00
C LYS A 490 20.73 4.21 -15.64
N VAL A 491 21.11 5.03 -16.62
CA VAL A 491 20.20 5.91 -17.36
C VAL A 491 19.44 5.12 -18.45
N VAL A 492 20.09 4.14 -19.09
CA VAL A 492 19.52 3.37 -20.22
C VAL A 492 18.11 2.79 -19.94
N PRO A 493 17.80 2.21 -18.76
CA PRO A 493 16.47 1.68 -18.44
C PRO A 493 15.35 2.72 -18.41
N LEU A 494 15.65 4.02 -18.32
CA LEU A 494 14.64 5.09 -18.39
C LEU A 494 13.99 5.13 -19.78
N PHE A 495 14.77 4.94 -20.85
CA PHE A 495 14.25 4.84 -22.22
C PHE A 495 13.36 3.61 -22.44
N LEU A 496 13.49 2.58 -21.58
CA LEU A 496 12.72 1.33 -21.65
C LEU A 496 11.42 1.37 -20.80
N LEU A 497 11.12 2.47 -20.11
CA LEU A 497 9.94 2.58 -19.23
C LEU A 497 8.58 2.40 -19.92
N PHE A 498 8.52 2.43 -21.25
CA PHE A 498 7.31 2.05 -22.01
C PHE A 498 6.91 0.59 -21.78
N MET A 499 7.87 -0.28 -21.41
CA MET A 499 7.65 -1.69 -21.06
C MET A 499 6.94 -1.85 -19.71
N VAL A 500 6.96 -0.82 -18.85
CA VAL A 500 6.29 -0.80 -17.54
C VAL A 500 4.87 -0.24 -17.69
N PRO A 501 3.84 -0.85 -17.06
CA PRO A 501 2.48 -0.33 -17.04
C PRO A 501 2.35 1.11 -16.53
N ALA A 502 1.42 1.86 -17.14
CA ALA A 502 1.17 3.26 -16.82
C ALA A 502 0.18 3.47 -15.64
N THR A 503 -0.50 2.42 -15.19
CA THR A 503 -1.51 2.42 -14.12
C THR A 503 -1.02 1.73 -12.85
N THR A 504 -1.64 2.01 -11.69
CA THR A 504 -1.43 1.25 -10.44
C THR A 504 -2.18 -0.07 -10.41
N ASN A 505 -3.31 -0.16 -11.12
CA ASN A 505 -4.15 -1.35 -11.19
C ASN A 505 -4.02 -2.03 -12.55
N ILE A 506 -3.89 -3.35 -12.52
CA ILE A 506 -3.77 -4.22 -13.69
C ILE A 506 -4.80 -5.33 -13.49
N ASN A 507 -5.78 -5.40 -14.39
CA ASN A 507 -6.89 -6.34 -14.27
C ASN A 507 -6.47 -7.73 -14.78
N SER A 508 -6.10 -8.63 -13.86
CA SER A 508 -5.86 -10.06 -14.13
C SER A 508 -7.08 -10.77 -14.76
N SER A 509 -8.28 -10.21 -14.57
CA SER A 509 -9.50 -10.64 -15.27
C SER A 509 -9.42 -10.54 -16.79
N SER A 510 -8.52 -9.73 -17.36
CA SER A 510 -8.26 -9.67 -18.81
C SER A 510 -7.53 -10.90 -19.36
N LEU A 511 -6.76 -11.60 -18.52
CA LEU A 511 -6.12 -12.88 -18.85
C LEU A 511 -7.15 -14.00 -18.73
N ALA A 512 -7.92 -14.02 -17.64
CA ALA A 512 -8.98 -14.99 -17.42
C ALA A 512 -10.09 -14.92 -18.48
N SER A 513 -10.47 -13.73 -18.95
CA SER A 513 -11.45 -13.56 -20.02
C SER A 513 -10.90 -13.94 -21.40
N LYS A 514 -9.63 -13.65 -21.72
CA LYS A 514 -8.99 -14.15 -22.96
C LYS A 514 -8.85 -15.67 -22.99
N ALA A 515 -8.53 -16.29 -21.85
CA ALA A 515 -8.50 -17.75 -21.72
C ALA A 515 -9.90 -18.35 -21.89
N LYS A 516 -10.88 -17.88 -21.12
CA LYS A 516 -12.28 -18.32 -21.26
C LYS A 516 -12.86 -18.05 -22.65
N ALA A 517 -12.49 -16.96 -23.33
CA ALA A 517 -12.92 -16.70 -24.70
C ALA A 517 -12.40 -17.77 -25.68
N LYS A 518 -11.14 -18.21 -25.58
CA LYS A 518 -10.63 -19.31 -26.41
C LYS A 518 -11.35 -20.63 -26.12
N THR A 519 -11.60 -20.95 -24.85
CA THR A 519 -12.36 -22.17 -24.47
C THR A 519 -13.82 -22.09 -24.95
N ASN A 520 -14.46 -20.92 -24.84
CA ASN A 520 -15.84 -20.73 -25.26
C ASN A 520 -15.99 -20.71 -26.80
N VAL A 521 -14.98 -20.28 -27.56
CA VAL A 521 -14.98 -20.40 -29.03
C VAL A 521 -14.85 -21.87 -29.47
N ALA A 522 -14.07 -22.69 -28.76
CA ALA A 522 -14.04 -24.12 -28.99
C ALA A 522 -15.40 -24.78 -28.65
N ARG A 523 -16.03 -24.35 -27.57
CA ARG A 523 -17.33 -24.86 -27.09
C ARG A 523 -18.53 -24.43 -27.94
N LYS A 524 -18.53 -23.21 -28.49
CA LYS A 524 -19.60 -22.71 -29.37
C LYS A 524 -19.79 -23.59 -30.61
N LYS A 525 -18.69 -24.10 -31.18
CA LYS A 525 -18.71 -25.05 -32.31
C LYS A 525 -19.34 -26.42 -32.00
N SER A 526 -19.62 -26.72 -30.74
CA SER A 526 -20.39 -27.91 -30.32
C SER A 526 -21.81 -27.61 -29.82
N GLU A 527 -22.18 -26.34 -29.65
CA GLU A 527 -23.48 -25.92 -29.07
C GLU A 527 -24.38 -25.16 -30.09
N GLU A 528 -23.86 -24.78 -31.27
CA GLU A 528 -24.61 -24.11 -32.36
C GLU A 528 -25.58 -25.04 -33.16
N SER A 529 -26.19 -26.04 -32.51
CA SER A 529 -27.14 -26.98 -33.14
C SER A 529 -28.57 -26.98 -32.57
N ASN A 530 -28.85 -26.26 -31.47
CA ASN A 530 -30.19 -26.21 -30.89
C ASN A 530 -30.48 -24.89 -30.14
N GLY A 531 -31.71 -24.37 -30.31
CA GLY A 531 -32.34 -23.42 -29.40
C GLY A 531 -31.93 -21.95 -29.53
N ALA A 532 -32.60 -21.22 -30.43
CA ALA A 532 -32.68 -19.77 -30.28
C ALA A 532 -33.70 -19.42 -29.19
N ILE A 533 -33.30 -18.62 -28.20
CA ILE A 533 -34.20 -17.98 -27.23
C ILE A 533 -33.86 -16.50 -27.23
N ASP A 534 -34.84 -15.69 -27.61
CA ASP A 534 -34.78 -14.23 -27.56
C ASP A 534 -35.09 -13.76 -26.12
N LEU A 535 -34.39 -12.72 -25.66
CA LEU A 535 -34.49 -12.19 -24.30
C LEU A 535 -34.37 -10.66 -24.29
N CYS A 536 -35.43 -10.02 -24.77
CA CYS A 536 -35.72 -8.64 -24.38
C CYS A 536 -35.89 -8.56 -22.85
N VAL A 537 -35.23 -7.61 -22.21
CA VAL A 537 -35.39 -7.33 -20.77
C VAL A 537 -36.30 -6.11 -20.65
N GLU A 538 -37.52 -6.30 -20.15
CA GLU A 538 -38.39 -5.18 -19.78
C GLU A 538 -37.81 -4.47 -18.55
N GLU A 539 -37.65 -3.15 -18.64
CA GLU A 539 -37.20 -2.33 -17.52
C GLU A 539 -38.37 -1.94 -16.62
N THR A 540 -38.31 -2.33 -15.35
CA THR A 540 -39.10 -1.73 -14.27
C THR A 540 -38.20 -0.83 -13.43
N SER A 541 -37.94 0.37 -13.94
CA SER A 541 -37.13 1.42 -13.31
C SER A 541 -38.01 2.54 -12.71
N PRO A 542 -37.56 3.25 -11.66
CA PRO A 542 -38.26 4.44 -11.17
C PRO A 542 -38.26 5.54 -12.24
N SER A 543 -39.31 6.38 -12.23
CA SER A 543 -39.73 7.28 -13.32
C SER A 543 -38.58 7.83 -14.19
N PRO A 544 -38.55 7.52 -15.51
CA PRO A 544 -37.34 7.68 -16.33
C PRO A 544 -36.92 9.15 -16.57
N ASP A 545 -37.77 10.13 -16.33
CA ASP A 545 -37.65 11.47 -16.94
C ASP A 545 -36.68 12.45 -16.25
N LYS A 546 -35.91 12.07 -15.23
CA LYS A 546 -35.00 13.01 -14.50
C LYS A 546 -33.66 12.37 -14.12
N MET A 547 -32.69 13.20 -13.74
CA MET A 547 -31.51 12.75 -13.00
C MET A 547 -31.90 12.49 -11.54
N LEU A 548 -31.17 11.62 -10.84
CA LEU A 548 -31.37 11.38 -9.42
C LEU A 548 -31.10 12.66 -8.62
N ASN A 549 -32.14 13.28 -8.07
CA ASN A 549 -31.98 14.25 -7.00
C ASN A 549 -31.65 13.50 -5.72
N LEU A 550 -30.52 13.85 -5.08
CA LEU A 550 -30.01 13.17 -3.90
C LEU A 550 -30.06 14.06 -2.64
N TYR A 551 -30.45 15.33 -2.77
CA TYR A 551 -30.69 16.21 -1.62
C TYR A 551 -32.14 16.05 -1.12
N PRO A 552 -32.36 15.75 0.18
CA PRO A 552 -33.70 15.60 0.73
C PRO A 552 -34.57 16.85 0.52
N PRO A 553 -35.91 16.71 0.39
CA PRO A 553 -36.80 17.84 0.14
C PRO A 553 -36.68 18.98 1.18
N ALA A 554 -36.36 18.65 2.44
CA ALA A 554 -36.11 19.64 3.47
C ALA A 554 -34.92 20.57 3.17
N ASN A 555 -33.88 20.09 2.48
CA ASN A 555 -32.74 20.91 2.07
C ASN A 555 -33.12 21.93 0.99
N HIS A 556 -33.95 21.52 0.02
CA HIS A 556 -34.50 22.44 -1.00
C HIS A 556 -35.43 23.47 -0.36
N ALA A 557 -36.33 23.04 0.54
CA ALA A 557 -37.26 23.93 1.22
C ALA A 557 -36.54 25.03 2.02
N VAL A 558 -35.50 24.68 2.81
CA VAL A 558 -34.75 25.66 3.61
C VAL A 558 -33.83 26.53 2.75
N TYR A 559 -33.25 26.02 1.66
CA TYR A 559 -32.53 26.87 0.70
C TYR A 559 -33.44 27.95 0.10
N ASN A 560 -34.70 27.59 -0.18
CA ASN A 560 -35.76 28.48 -0.65
C ASN A 560 -36.48 29.25 0.48
N GLY A 561 -35.94 29.27 1.70
CA GLY A 561 -36.38 30.15 2.79
C GLY A 561 -37.48 29.61 3.72
N ALA A 562 -37.88 28.34 3.60
CA ALA A 562 -38.89 27.76 4.49
C ALA A 562 -38.39 27.61 5.95
N THR A 563 -39.28 27.84 6.91
CA THR A 563 -39.02 27.64 8.35
C THR A 563 -39.11 26.16 8.74
N LEU A 564 -38.12 25.66 9.47
CA LEU A 564 -38.13 24.29 10.01
C LEU A 564 -39.05 24.17 11.24
N ASN A 565 -39.93 23.17 11.21
CA ASN A 565 -40.69 22.72 12.37
C ASN A 565 -40.00 21.51 13.01
N PHE A 566 -40.00 21.44 14.34
CA PHE A 566 -39.39 20.34 15.09
C PHE A 566 -40.47 19.57 15.85
N ALA A 567 -40.57 18.27 15.59
CA ALA A 567 -41.46 17.37 16.33
C ALA A 567 -40.83 16.98 17.69
N PRO A 568 -41.62 16.61 18.71
CA PRO A 568 -41.10 16.33 20.06
C PRO A 568 -40.05 15.20 20.14
N ASP A 569 -40.06 14.26 19.19
CA ASP A 569 -39.06 13.18 19.12
C ASP A 569 -37.69 13.68 18.67
N ILE A 570 -37.61 14.80 17.92
CA ILE A 570 -36.36 15.47 17.57
C ILE A 570 -35.71 16.04 18.83
N ASP A 571 -36.49 16.68 19.70
CA ASP A 571 -35.99 17.22 20.98
C ASP A 571 -35.53 16.09 21.90
N GLN A 572 -36.32 15.01 22.04
CA GLN A 572 -35.92 13.80 22.77
C GLN A 572 -34.63 13.19 22.21
N THR A 573 -34.49 13.13 20.89
CA THR A 573 -33.27 12.63 20.22
C THR A 573 -32.07 13.54 20.50
N CYS A 574 -32.27 14.87 20.52
CA CYS A 574 -31.21 15.81 20.89
C CYS A 574 -30.76 15.63 22.36
N HIS A 575 -31.69 15.41 23.28
CA HIS A 575 -31.38 15.10 24.68
C HIS A 575 -30.66 13.75 24.84
N ALA A 576 -31.13 12.69 24.18
CA ALA A 576 -30.48 11.39 24.22
C ALA A 576 -29.03 11.44 23.70
N ILE A 577 -28.76 12.22 22.64
CA ILE A 577 -27.41 12.46 22.13
C ILE A 577 -26.57 13.28 23.12
N HIS A 578 -27.17 14.25 23.81
CA HIS A 578 -26.46 15.05 24.82
C HIS A 578 -26.05 14.21 26.03
N ASP A 579 -26.94 13.37 26.56
CA ASP A 579 -26.63 12.50 27.70
C ASP A 579 -25.69 11.34 27.32
N ALA A 580 -25.73 10.84 26.07
CA ALA A 580 -24.73 9.90 25.56
C ALA A 580 -23.31 10.51 25.43
N CYS A 581 -23.18 11.84 25.43
CA CYS A 581 -21.92 12.59 25.36
C CYS A 581 -21.53 13.22 26.71
N LYS A 582 -21.96 12.62 27.84
CA LYS A 582 -21.89 13.26 29.17
C LYS A 582 -21.25 12.36 30.21
N GLY A 583 -19.96 12.58 30.46
CA GLY A 583 -19.23 11.92 31.53
C GLY A 583 -17.74 11.78 31.23
N LEU A 584 -17.16 10.63 31.62
CA LEU A 584 -15.86 10.18 31.17
C LEU A 584 -16.06 9.07 30.14
N GLY A 585 -15.78 9.37 28.88
CA GLY A 585 -16.13 8.51 27.74
C GLY A 585 -17.51 8.86 27.16
N THR A 586 -17.91 8.12 26.14
CA THR A 586 -19.12 8.34 25.34
C THR A 586 -19.91 7.02 25.29
N ASP A 587 -21.24 7.06 25.26
CA ASP A 587 -22.05 5.87 25.00
C ASP A 587 -22.25 5.69 23.49
N GLU A 588 -21.35 4.95 22.83
CA GLU A 588 -21.48 4.66 21.39
C GLU A 588 -22.76 3.89 21.06
N LYS A 589 -23.30 3.09 22.00
CA LYS A 589 -24.51 2.30 21.79
C LYS A 589 -25.75 3.21 21.81
N GLY A 590 -25.88 4.07 22.81
CA GLY A 590 -26.93 5.09 22.90
C GLY A 590 -26.86 6.08 21.74
N LEU A 591 -25.65 6.53 21.37
CA LEU A 591 -25.43 7.42 20.24
C LEU A 591 -25.81 6.77 18.89
N ASN A 592 -25.48 5.49 18.69
CA ASN A 592 -25.90 4.73 17.51
C ASN A 592 -27.42 4.52 17.46
N ALA A 593 -28.07 4.26 18.60
CA ALA A 593 -29.52 4.13 18.69
C ALA A 593 -30.23 5.47 18.41
N ALA A 594 -29.69 6.59 18.93
CA ALA A 594 -30.29 7.91 18.79
C ALA A 594 -30.09 8.53 17.40
N LEU A 595 -28.91 8.43 16.81
CA LEU A 595 -28.57 9.11 15.54
C LEU A 595 -28.47 8.16 14.34
N GLY A 596 -28.03 6.91 14.53
CA GLY A 596 -27.80 5.96 13.43
C GLY A 596 -29.10 5.41 12.81
N THR A 597 -30.15 5.27 13.61
CA THR A 597 -31.46 4.71 13.19
C THR A 597 -32.36 5.69 12.45
N ARG A 598 -31.98 6.98 12.39
CA ARG A 598 -32.82 8.09 11.94
C ARG A 598 -32.67 8.34 10.45
N SER A 599 -33.73 8.81 9.81
CA SER A 599 -33.70 9.16 8.37
C SER A 599 -32.76 10.32 8.06
N ALA A 600 -32.52 10.59 6.78
CA ALA A 600 -31.72 11.75 6.36
C ALA A 600 -32.38 13.08 6.82
N ASP A 601 -33.69 13.20 6.66
CA ASP A 601 -34.49 14.36 7.08
C ASP A 601 -34.49 14.53 8.62
N GLN A 602 -34.71 13.45 9.38
CA GLN A 602 -34.66 13.48 10.85
C GLN A 602 -33.28 13.89 11.38
N ARG A 603 -32.19 13.34 10.81
CA ARG A 603 -30.81 13.71 11.19
C ARG A 603 -30.50 15.17 10.88
N TYR A 604 -31.02 15.70 9.78
CA TYR A 604 -30.94 17.13 9.48
C TYR A 604 -31.64 17.96 10.57
N LEU A 605 -32.90 17.66 10.90
CA LEU A 605 -33.65 18.34 11.96
C LEU A 605 -32.92 18.30 13.31
N VAL A 606 -32.41 17.12 13.72
CA VAL A 606 -31.58 16.94 14.93
C VAL A 606 -30.35 17.84 14.89
N SER A 607 -29.62 17.91 13.77
CA SER A 607 -28.40 18.72 13.66
C SER A 607 -28.63 20.22 13.86
N VAL A 608 -29.80 20.74 13.43
CA VAL A 608 -30.21 22.12 13.65
C VAL A 608 -30.72 22.33 15.07
N ARG A 609 -31.61 21.45 15.54
CA ARG A 609 -32.28 21.57 16.84
C ARG A 609 -31.32 21.42 18.02
N TYR A 610 -30.33 20.54 17.92
CA TYR A 610 -29.27 20.40 18.94
C TYR A 610 -28.51 21.71 19.15
N LYS A 611 -28.27 22.51 18.10
CA LYS A 611 -27.62 23.82 18.20
C LYS A 611 -28.53 24.85 18.91
N GLN A 612 -29.84 24.76 18.73
CA GLN A 612 -30.81 25.62 19.44
C GLN A 612 -30.91 25.26 20.93
N LEU A 613 -30.97 23.97 21.27
CA LEU A 613 -31.16 23.49 22.64
C LEU A 613 -29.90 23.62 23.51
N PHE A 614 -28.70 23.39 22.95
CA PHE A 614 -27.46 23.31 23.73
C PHE A 614 -26.39 24.36 23.35
N GLY A 615 -26.69 25.26 22.41
CA GLY A 615 -25.75 26.31 21.94
C GLY A 615 -24.50 25.80 21.22
N LYS A 616 -24.34 24.48 21.06
CA LYS A 616 -23.18 23.81 20.47
C LYS A 616 -23.58 23.12 19.17
N GLU A 617 -22.72 23.15 18.16
CA GLU A 617 -22.92 22.38 16.93
C GLU A 617 -22.65 20.90 17.20
N LEU A 618 -23.63 20.03 16.89
CA LEU A 618 -23.53 18.60 17.15
C LEU A 618 -22.26 17.97 16.55
N LYS A 619 -21.94 18.30 15.28
CA LYS A 619 -20.67 17.95 14.61
C LYS A 619 -19.43 18.27 15.46
N LYS A 620 -19.40 19.42 16.14
CA LYS A 620 -18.25 19.81 16.98
C LYS A 620 -18.18 18.96 18.25
N VAL A 621 -19.32 18.70 18.91
CA VAL A 621 -19.40 17.78 20.05
C VAL A 621 -18.88 16.39 19.67
N LEU A 622 -19.47 15.76 18.64
CA LEU A 622 -19.07 14.42 18.23
C LEU A 622 -17.59 14.32 17.79
N LYS A 623 -17.00 15.39 17.27
CA LYS A 623 -15.56 15.46 16.95
C LYS A 623 -14.65 15.47 18.19
N HIS A 624 -15.13 15.97 19.33
CA HIS A 624 -14.38 15.94 20.59
C HIS A 624 -14.57 14.60 21.32
N GLU A 625 -15.78 14.07 21.31
CA GLU A 625 -16.13 12.80 21.96
C GLU A 625 -15.55 11.57 21.24
N THR A 626 -15.60 11.55 19.90
CA THR A 626 -15.37 10.32 19.11
C THR A 626 -14.23 10.46 18.10
N SER A 627 -13.59 9.33 17.79
CA SER A 627 -12.39 9.27 16.92
C SER A 627 -12.47 8.14 15.88
N GLY A 628 -11.40 7.98 15.09
CA GLY A 628 -11.33 6.98 14.02
C GLY A 628 -12.33 7.22 12.88
N ASP A 629 -12.80 6.13 12.29
CA ASP A 629 -13.76 6.10 11.19
C ASP A 629 -15.20 6.14 11.71
N TYR A 630 -15.44 5.58 12.90
CA TYR A 630 -16.68 5.75 13.68
C TYR A 630 -17.02 7.23 13.88
N GLY A 631 -16.09 7.99 14.48
CA GLY A 631 -16.27 9.43 14.69
C GLY A 631 -16.30 10.26 13.41
N ARG A 632 -15.81 9.73 12.29
CA ARG A 632 -15.91 10.36 10.97
C ARG A 632 -17.29 10.16 10.36
N LEU A 633 -17.83 8.95 10.41
CA LEU A 633 -19.18 8.63 9.97
C LEU A 633 -20.22 9.40 10.80
N LEU A 634 -20.09 9.41 12.13
CA LEU A 634 -20.88 10.27 13.03
C LEU A 634 -20.85 11.73 12.59
N GLN A 635 -19.66 12.29 12.36
CA GLN A 635 -19.53 13.66 11.87
C GLN A 635 -20.17 13.89 10.51
N LEU A 636 -20.24 12.90 9.61
CA LEU A 636 -20.92 13.02 8.31
C LEU A 636 -22.44 12.99 8.45
N ILE A 637 -23.00 12.12 9.29
CA ILE A 637 -24.46 11.98 9.46
C ILE A 637 -25.07 13.03 10.40
N ALA A 638 -24.27 13.67 11.25
CA ALA A 638 -24.71 14.67 12.23
C ALA A 638 -24.94 16.08 11.65
N ARG A 639 -25.29 16.19 10.37
CA ARG A 639 -25.45 17.46 9.63
C ARG A 639 -26.25 17.25 8.33
N PRO A 640 -26.69 18.32 7.64
CA PRO A 640 -27.35 18.20 6.33
C PRO A 640 -26.37 17.70 5.25
N LEU A 641 -26.88 16.94 4.26
CA LEU A 641 -26.06 16.34 3.20
C LEU A 641 -25.18 17.35 2.42
N PRO A 642 -25.65 18.55 2.04
CA PRO A 642 -24.78 19.59 1.45
C PRO A 642 -23.56 19.94 2.31
N GLU A 643 -23.70 19.98 3.65
CA GLU A 643 -22.57 20.23 4.57
C GLU A 643 -21.66 19.01 4.73
N ALA A 644 -22.17 17.80 4.47
CA ALA A 644 -21.37 16.59 4.46
C ALA A 644 -20.48 16.59 3.22
N GLU A 645 -21.07 16.78 2.03
CA GLU A 645 -20.38 16.88 0.75
C GLU A 645 -19.39 18.04 0.71
N ALA A 646 -19.77 19.24 1.15
CA ALA A 646 -18.84 20.38 1.26
C ALA A 646 -17.61 20.05 2.11
N SER A 647 -17.75 19.21 3.14
CA SER A 647 -16.62 18.77 3.96
C SER A 647 -15.84 17.58 3.43
N ILE A 648 -16.45 16.74 2.60
CA ILE A 648 -15.75 15.71 1.82
C ILE A 648 -14.85 16.41 0.81
N LEU A 649 -15.38 17.41 0.09
CA LEU A 649 -14.59 18.29 -0.79
C LEU A 649 -13.47 19.00 -0.01
N ARG A 650 -13.77 19.68 1.10
CA ARG A 650 -12.73 20.36 1.93
C ARG A 650 -11.72 19.40 2.59
N LYS A 651 -11.99 18.10 2.66
CA LYS A 651 -11.01 17.05 3.04
C LYS A 651 -10.21 16.57 1.82
N ALA A 652 -10.84 16.45 0.66
CA ALA A 652 -10.20 16.06 -0.59
C ALA A 652 -9.25 17.12 -1.15
N THR A 653 -9.50 18.41 -0.86
CA THR A 653 -8.69 19.58 -1.21
C THR A 653 -7.90 20.11 0.00
N LYS A 654 -7.31 19.21 0.81
CA LYS A 654 -6.49 19.62 1.96
C LYS A 654 -5.44 18.57 2.33
N GLY A 655 -4.24 18.74 1.77
CA GLY A 655 -3.07 17.94 2.07
C GLY A 655 -1.92 18.25 1.10
N LEU A 656 -0.94 17.37 1.03
CA LEU A 656 -0.04 17.31 -0.12
C LEU A 656 -0.60 16.28 -1.10
N GLY A 657 -1.28 16.78 -2.13
CA GLY A 657 -2.03 15.96 -3.08
C GLY A 657 -3.54 15.98 -2.81
N THR A 658 -4.31 15.91 -3.89
CA THR A 658 -5.77 15.97 -3.92
C THR A 658 -6.34 14.54 -3.84
N LYS A 659 -7.62 14.38 -3.46
CA LYS A 659 -8.36 13.10 -3.59
C LYS A 659 -9.44 13.21 -4.66
N GLU A 660 -9.06 13.11 -5.94
CA GLU A 660 -9.90 13.28 -7.12
C GLU A 660 -11.16 12.39 -7.08
N LYS A 661 -11.01 11.14 -6.63
CA LYS A 661 -12.09 10.15 -6.47
C LYS A 661 -13.14 10.51 -5.41
N LEU A 662 -12.89 11.50 -4.56
CA LEU A 662 -13.90 12.09 -3.66
C LEU A 662 -14.52 13.38 -4.21
N ILE A 663 -13.98 13.94 -5.29
CA ILE A 663 -14.41 15.19 -5.90
C ILE A 663 -15.35 14.93 -7.08
N TYR A 664 -14.91 14.17 -8.09
CA TYR A 664 -15.73 14.00 -9.30
C TYR A 664 -17.08 13.30 -9.04
N PRO A 665 -17.24 12.33 -8.11
CA PRO A 665 -18.55 11.77 -7.81
C PRO A 665 -19.50 12.74 -7.10
N ILE A 666 -18.99 13.85 -6.56
CA ILE A 666 -19.80 14.96 -6.03
C ILE A 666 -20.13 15.93 -7.16
N VAL A 667 -19.14 16.49 -7.86
CA VAL A 667 -19.38 17.54 -8.86
C VAL A 667 -20.16 17.01 -10.07
N MET A 668 -19.74 15.87 -10.63
CA MET A 668 -20.28 15.31 -11.88
C MET A 668 -21.60 14.53 -11.70
N GLY A 669 -22.18 14.55 -10.49
CA GLY A 669 -23.35 13.75 -10.10
C GLY A 669 -24.44 14.57 -9.39
N ARG A 670 -24.47 15.89 -9.59
CA ARG A 670 -25.40 16.85 -8.97
C ARG A 670 -26.13 17.63 -10.05
N THR A 671 -27.43 17.86 -9.85
CA THR A 671 -28.20 18.83 -10.66
C THR A 671 -27.68 20.25 -10.43
N ASN A 672 -28.01 21.19 -11.33
CA ASN A 672 -27.70 22.61 -11.14
C ASN A 672 -28.16 23.13 -9.76
N GLU A 673 -29.37 22.75 -9.32
CA GLU A 673 -29.94 23.21 -8.06
C GLU A 673 -29.13 22.69 -6.86
N GLU A 674 -28.86 21.38 -6.80
CA GLU A 674 -27.99 20.78 -5.78
C GLU A 674 -26.58 21.41 -5.81
N LEU A 675 -26.03 21.68 -7.00
CA LEU A 675 -24.69 22.25 -7.13
C LEU A 675 -24.63 23.73 -6.67
N GLN A 676 -25.70 24.52 -6.86
CA GLN A 676 -25.80 25.86 -6.28
C GLN A 676 -26.02 25.83 -4.76
N ILE A 677 -26.85 24.90 -4.26
CA ILE A 677 -26.98 24.62 -2.82
C ILE A 677 -25.61 24.27 -2.22
N LEU A 678 -24.82 23.43 -2.90
CA LEU A 678 -23.49 23.00 -2.46
C LEU A 678 -22.47 24.14 -2.49
N LYS A 679 -22.44 24.96 -3.56
CA LYS A 679 -21.57 26.15 -3.66
C LYS A 679 -21.85 27.14 -2.52
N LYS A 680 -23.12 27.50 -2.30
CA LYS A 680 -23.55 28.36 -1.20
C LYS A 680 -23.15 27.76 0.15
N THR A 681 -23.48 26.48 0.38
CA THR A 681 -23.14 25.78 1.63
C THR A 681 -21.63 25.71 1.89
N TYR A 682 -20.80 25.57 0.85
CA TYR A 682 -19.35 25.59 1.01
C TYR A 682 -18.85 26.97 1.41
N PHE A 683 -19.35 28.04 0.77
CA PHE A 683 -19.03 29.42 1.14
C PHE A 683 -19.46 29.74 2.58
N ASP A 684 -20.71 29.46 2.94
CA ASP A 684 -21.31 29.68 4.27
C ASP A 684 -20.61 28.91 5.41
N LYS A 685 -19.75 27.93 5.09
CA LYS A 685 -19.03 27.09 6.07
C LYS A 685 -17.52 27.28 6.07
N TYR A 686 -16.94 27.87 5.02
CA TYR A 686 -15.49 27.95 4.82
C TYR A 686 -14.97 29.30 4.33
N GLU A 687 -15.85 30.28 4.08
CA GLU A 687 -15.50 31.65 3.65
C GLU A 687 -14.63 31.67 2.37
N HIS A 688 -14.84 30.68 1.50
CA HIS A 688 -14.14 30.48 0.24
C HIS A 688 -15.12 30.04 -0.85
N ASP A 689 -14.93 30.54 -2.06
CA ASP A 689 -15.67 30.06 -3.22
C ASP A 689 -15.19 28.67 -3.66
N LEU A 690 -16.11 27.73 -3.86
CA LEU A 690 -15.80 26.34 -4.20
C LEU A 690 -15.18 26.20 -5.61
N ASN A 691 -15.58 27.04 -6.57
CA ASN A 691 -15.02 27.07 -7.92
C ASN A 691 -13.55 27.52 -7.85
N VAL A 692 -13.24 28.55 -7.04
CA VAL A 692 -11.87 29.04 -6.80
C VAL A 692 -10.99 27.97 -6.14
N VAL A 693 -11.50 27.26 -5.13
CA VAL A 693 -10.76 26.17 -4.48
C VAL A 693 -10.46 25.04 -5.48
N LEU A 694 -11.46 24.52 -6.19
CA LEU A 694 -11.25 23.42 -7.15
C LEU A 694 -10.40 23.85 -8.36
N ASN A 695 -10.48 25.11 -8.78
CA ASN A 695 -9.59 25.70 -9.80
C ASN A 695 -8.12 25.78 -9.31
N GLY A 696 -7.87 25.98 -8.02
CA GLY A 696 -6.51 26.01 -7.46
C GLY A 696 -5.92 24.63 -7.19
N GLU A 697 -6.74 23.67 -6.77
CA GLU A 697 -6.31 22.36 -6.25
C GLU A 697 -6.30 21.24 -7.31
N LEU A 698 -6.99 21.43 -8.44
CA LEU A 698 -6.98 20.50 -9.58
C LEU A 698 -5.99 20.95 -10.67
N SER A 699 -5.58 20.01 -11.52
CA SER A 699 -4.70 20.28 -12.66
C SER A 699 -5.07 19.42 -13.88
N GLY A 700 -4.44 19.71 -15.02
CA GLY A 700 -4.65 18.96 -16.27
C GLY A 700 -6.09 18.94 -16.75
N ASP A 701 -6.49 17.84 -17.36
CA ASP A 701 -7.76 17.75 -18.10
C ASP A 701 -8.94 17.47 -17.17
N LEU A 702 -8.69 16.86 -16.00
CA LEU A 702 -9.69 16.79 -14.92
C LEU A 702 -10.11 18.19 -14.48
N LYS A 703 -9.17 19.13 -14.36
CA LYS A 703 -9.51 20.53 -14.06
C LYS A 703 -10.41 21.12 -15.15
N LYS A 704 -10.13 20.89 -16.44
CA LYS A 704 -11.00 21.35 -17.54
C LYS A 704 -12.43 20.81 -17.37
N VAL A 705 -12.56 19.49 -17.19
CA VAL A 705 -13.85 18.79 -17.03
C VAL A 705 -14.63 19.30 -15.80
N ILE A 706 -13.99 19.38 -14.63
CA ILE A 706 -14.63 19.83 -13.39
C ILE A 706 -15.04 21.31 -13.50
N MET A 707 -14.17 22.18 -14.01
CA MET A 707 -14.50 23.60 -14.16
C MET A 707 -15.61 23.83 -15.20
N ALA A 708 -15.61 23.08 -16.31
CA ALA A 708 -16.71 23.09 -17.28
C ALA A 708 -18.04 22.67 -16.63
N SER A 709 -18.07 21.54 -15.91
CA SER A 709 -19.27 21.09 -15.16
C SER A 709 -19.71 22.04 -14.05
N MET A 710 -18.81 22.88 -13.52
CA MET A 710 -19.14 23.88 -12.51
C MET A 710 -19.58 25.23 -13.08
N GLN A 711 -19.19 25.55 -14.32
CA GLN A 711 -19.46 26.85 -14.96
C GLN A 711 -20.60 26.78 -15.97
N ALA A 712 -20.77 25.66 -16.66
CA ALA A 712 -21.90 25.43 -17.56
C ALA A 712 -23.20 25.27 -16.74
N PRO A 713 -24.27 26.02 -17.06
CA PRO A 713 -25.60 25.64 -16.63
C PRO A 713 -26.06 24.44 -17.46
N LEU A 714 -26.32 23.29 -16.82
CA LEU A 714 -27.07 22.20 -17.44
C LEU A 714 -28.40 22.77 -17.96
N GLU A 715 -28.71 22.64 -19.25
CA GLU A 715 -29.90 23.28 -19.81
C GLU A 715 -31.17 22.57 -19.32
N PRO A 716 -32.23 23.30 -18.90
CA PRO A 716 -33.51 22.69 -18.60
C PRO A 716 -34.11 22.04 -19.85
N PHE A 717 -34.68 20.84 -19.71
CA PHE A 717 -35.22 20.09 -20.85
C PHE A 717 -36.45 20.77 -21.45
N HIS A 718 -36.23 21.49 -22.54
CA HIS A 718 -37.27 22.08 -23.40
C HIS A 718 -37.49 21.22 -24.65
N PRO A 719 -38.66 20.57 -24.83
CA PRO A 719 -38.96 19.73 -26.00
C PRO A 719 -38.86 20.44 -27.36
N ALA A 720 -39.04 21.76 -27.40
CA ALA A 720 -38.91 22.57 -28.61
C ALA A 720 -37.45 22.81 -29.05
N VAL A 721 -36.47 22.59 -28.16
CA VAL A 721 -35.03 22.75 -28.42
C VAL A 721 -34.36 21.38 -28.54
N HIS A 722 -34.67 20.48 -27.60
CA HIS A 722 -34.12 19.13 -27.49
C HIS A 722 -34.88 18.15 -28.42
N THR A 723 -34.93 18.50 -29.69
CA THR A 723 -35.60 17.72 -30.74
C THR A 723 -34.73 16.52 -31.17
N PRO A 724 -35.31 15.48 -31.81
CA PRO A 724 -34.52 14.40 -32.38
C PRO A 724 -33.44 14.87 -33.37
N GLN A 725 -33.70 15.96 -34.11
CA GLN A 725 -32.74 16.58 -35.02
C GLN A 725 -31.57 17.23 -34.25
N LYS A 726 -31.84 17.93 -33.15
CA LYS A 726 -30.78 18.47 -32.27
C LYS A 726 -29.97 17.34 -31.63
N ALA A 727 -30.62 16.26 -31.20
CA ALA A 727 -29.93 15.10 -30.64
C ALA A 727 -29.05 14.39 -31.70
N GLU A 728 -29.47 14.39 -32.96
CA GLU A 728 -28.67 13.91 -34.09
C GLU A 728 -27.46 14.81 -34.38
N MET A 729 -27.63 16.13 -34.37
CA MET A 729 -26.54 17.10 -34.52
C MET A 729 -25.51 17.00 -33.38
N ASP A 730 -25.96 16.77 -32.15
CA ASP A 730 -25.08 16.61 -30.98
C ASP A 730 -24.35 15.26 -30.98
N ALA A 731 -24.97 14.19 -31.49
CA ALA A 731 -24.30 12.91 -31.72
C ALA A 731 -23.19 13.05 -32.78
N ASP A 732 -23.49 13.71 -33.92
CA ASP A 732 -22.50 14.00 -34.95
C ASP A 732 -21.38 14.93 -34.41
N THR A 733 -21.72 15.87 -33.51
CA THR A 733 -20.75 16.76 -32.86
C THR A 733 -19.80 15.99 -31.94
N LEU A 734 -20.30 15.08 -31.11
CA LEU A 734 -19.47 14.18 -30.30
C LEU A 734 -18.58 13.28 -31.16
N TYR A 735 -19.08 12.76 -32.28
CA TYR A 735 -18.30 11.94 -33.20
C TYR A 735 -17.17 12.77 -33.84
N ASN A 736 -17.49 13.93 -34.40
CA ASN A 736 -16.54 14.82 -35.04
C ASN A 736 -15.55 15.48 -34.06
N ALA A 737 -15.91 15.58 -32.78
CA ALA A 737 -15.01 16.02 -31.71
C ALA A 737 -14.09 14.89 -31.21
N GLY A 738 -14.49 13.63 -31.35
CA GLY A 738 -13.76 12.45 -30.88
C GLY A 738 -13.48 11.43 -31.98
N GLN A 739 -14.29 10.37 -32.02
CA GLN A 739 -14.00 9.14 -32.78
C GLN A 739 -13.81 9.32 -34.30
N GLY A 740 -14.31 10.41 -34.89
CA GLY A 740 -14.19 10.74 -36.31
C GLY A 740 -12.91 11.47 -36.71
N ARG A 741 -12.01 11.78 -35.76
CA ARG A 741 -10.75 12.50 -36.01
C ARG A 741 -9.56 11.85 -35.29
N MET A 742 -8.36 12.36 -35.57
CA MET A 742 -7.15 12.00 -34.82
C MET A 742 -6.96 12.98 -33.65
N GLY A 743 -7.08 12.47 -32.43
CA GLY A 743 -7.00 13.25 -31.20
C GLY A 743 -8.26 14.09 -30.92
N THR A 744 -8.54 14.31 -29.64
CA THR A 744 -9.83 14.81 -29.15
C THR A 744 -9.92 16.33 -29.20
N ASN A 745 -11.03 16.87 -29.72
CA ASN A 745 -11.45 18.24 -29.42
C ASN A 745 -12.19 18.23 -28.08
N GLU A 746 -11.41 18.21 -27.00
CA GLU A 746 -11.90 18.09 -25.62
C GLU A 746 -12.97 19.13 -25.27
N GLU A 747 -12.79 20.38 -25.70
CA GLU A 747 -13.72 21.48 -25.38
C GLU A 747 -15.11 21.23 -25.95
N ALA A 748 -15.21 20.92 -27.25
CA ALA A 748 -16.50 20.61 -27.88
C ALA A 748 -17.13 19.33 -27.32
N PHE A 749 -16.31 18.30 -27.05
CA PHE A 749 -16.79 17.02 -26.54
C PHE A 749 -17.32 17.16 -25.11
N VAL A 750 -16.58 17.82 -24.22
CA VAL A 750 -16.99 18.06 -22.82
C VAL A 750 -18.20 18.98 -22.76
N ASN A 751 -18.23 20.06 -23.56
CA ASN A 751 -19.34 21.02 -23.53
C ASN A 751 -20.69 20.35 -23.83
N VAL A 752 -20.77 19.52 -24.89
CA VAL A 752 -22.00 18.78 -25.21
C VAL A 752 -22.43 17.86 -24.06
N LEU A 753 -21.49 17.22 -23.35
CA LEU A 753 -21.83 16.34 -22.22
C LEU A 753 -22.29 17.09 -20.97
N VAL A 754 -21.73 18.27 -20.66
CA VAL A 754 -22.06 19.02 -19.42
C VAL A 754 -23.28 19.93 -19.57
N THR A 755 -23.65 20.38 -20.77
CA THR A 755 -24.87 21.18 -20.98
C THR A 755 -26.11 20.33 -21.23
N SER A 756 -25.97 19.14 -21.83
CA SER A 756 -27.12 18.31 -22.24
C SER A 756 -27.97 17.82 -21.06
N PRO A 757 -29.27 18.16 -21.00
CA PRO A 757 -30.17 17.57 -20.01
C PRO A 757 -30.26 16.03 -20.12
N PRO A 758 -30.55 15.31 -19.02
CA PRO A 758 -30.49 13.84 -18.98
C PRO A 758 -31.31 13.12 -20.07
N GLN A 759 -32.49 13.65 -20.38
CA GLN A 759 -33.40 13.09 -21.39
C GLN A 759 -32.83 13.29 -22.80
N HIS A 760 -32.21 14.45 -23.05
CA HIS A 760 -31.53 14.75 -24.31
C HIS A 760 -30.28 13.88 -24.48
N LEU A 761 -29.43 13.77 -23.45
CA LEU A 761 -28.20 12.97 -23.52
C LEU A 761 -28.48 11.47 -23.78
N ARG A 762 -29.61 10.94 -23.32
CA ARG A 762 -30.09 9.59 -23.68
C ARG A 762 -30.49 9.49 -25.15
N ALA A 763 -31.21 10.47 -25.69
CA ALA A 763 -31.54 10.52 -27.12
C ALA A 763 -30.29 10.65 -28.00
N VAL A 764 -29.34 11.50 -27.60
CA VAL A 764 -28.02 11.62 -28.23
C VAL A 764 -27.29 10.28 -28.23
N ASN A 765 -27.25 9.57 -27.09
CA ASN A 765 -26.61 8.25 -26.99
C ASN A 765 -27.27 7.22 -27.94
N ALA A 766 -28.61 7.15 -27.98
CA ALA A 766 -29.32 6.21 -28.85
C ALA A 766 -29.06 6.48 -30.35
N ILE A 767 -28.93 7.74 -30.76
CA ILE A 767 -28.59 8.11 -32.14
C ILE A 767 -27.10 7.83 -32.42
N TYR A 768 -26.22 8.13 -31.46
CA TYR A 768 -24.78 7.89 -31.55
C TYR A 768 -24.47 6.38 -31.71
N GLU A 769 -25.13 5.51 -30.94
CA GLU A 769 -25.09 4.05 -31.09
C GLU A 769 -25.54 3.60 -32.49
N LYS A 770 -26.69 4.11 -32.95
CA LYS A 770 -27.27 3.77 -34.25
C LYS A 770 -26.39 4.17 -35.43
N LYS A 771 -25.74 5.35 -35.36
CA LYS A 771 -24.83 5.85 -36.40
C LYS A 771 -23.46 5.19 -36.36
N HIS A 772 -22.82 5.14 -35.19
CA HIS A 772 -21.38 4.87 -35.06
C HIS A 772 -21.05 3.49 -34.46
N LYS A 773 -22.07 2.70 -34.08
CA LYS A 773 -21.94 1.34 -33.49
C LYS A 773 -21.13 1.29 -32.17
N ASN A 774 -20.96 2.45 -31.55
CA ASN A 774 -20.38 2.66 -30.23
C ASN A 774 -21.37 3.50 -29.42
N ASP A 775 -21.42 3.29 -28.12
CA ASP A 775 -22.11 4.18 -27.17
C ASP A 775 -21.19 5.32 -26.70
N ILE A 776 -21.75 6.33 -26.02
CA ILE A 776 -20.98 7.47 -25.49
C ILE A 776 -19.98 7.00 -24.42
N ILE A 777 -20.28 5.94 -23.67
CA ILE A 777 -19.39 5.37 -22.64
C ILE A 777 -18.11 4.81 -23.30
N LYS A 778 -18.22 4.15 -24.45
CA LYS A 778 -17.10 3.69 -25.30
C LYS A 778 -16.39 4.85 -26.00
N ALA A 779 -17.09 5.94 -26.33
CA ALA A 779 -16.47 7.14 -26.85
C ALA A 779 -15.55 7.78 -25.79
N VAL A 780 -16.03 8.05 -24.58
CA VAL A 780 -15.21 8.59 -23.48
C VAL A 780 -13.98 7.70 -23.20
N LYS A 781 -14.16 6.38 -23.10
CA LYS A 781 -13.07 5.37 -22.89
C LYS A 781 -12.03 5.29 -24.01
N LYS A 782 -12.27 5.89 -25.18
CA LYS A 782 -11.34 5.90 -26.32
C LYS A 782 -10.62 7.25 -26.47
N GLU A 783 -11.33 8.35 -26.18
CA GLU A 783 -10.86 9.71 -26.45
C GLU A 783 -10.30 10.45 -25.21
N PHE A 784 -10.48 9.91 -24.00
CA PHE A 784 -9.94 10.45 -22.74
C PHE A 784 -9.16 9.38 -21.97
N GLY A 785 -8.40 9.80 -20.95
CA GLY A 785 -7.69 8.87 -20.06
C GLY A 785 -7.48 9.43 -18.66
N GLY A 786 -7.38 8.54 -17.67
CA GLY A 786 -7.10 8.91 -16.27
C GLY A 786 -8.29 9.57 -15.58
N ASP A 787 -8.04 10.48 -14.63
CA ASP A 787 -9.10 11.02 -13.77
C ASP A 787 -10.15 11.85 -14.54
N ALA A 788 -9.79 12.41 -15.70
CA ALA A 788 -10.73 13.06 -16.62
C ALA A 788 -11.67 12.06 -17.30
N GLU A 789 -11.18 10.87 -17.66
CA GLU A 789 -11.99 9.75 -18.16
C GLU A 789 -12.95 9.27 -17.07
N GLU A 790 -12.46 9.06 -15.84
CA GLU A 790 -13.29 8.65 -14.71
C GLU A 790 -14.40 9.68 -14.40
N ALA A 791 -14.09 10.99 -14.45
CA ALA A 791 -15.05 12.06 -14.23
C ALA A 791 -16.15 12.15 -15.31
N LEU A 792 -15.77 12.07 -16.59
CA LEU A 792 -16.74 12.08 -17.71
C LEU A 792 -17.55 10.78 -17.77
N LEU A 793 -16.95 9.64 -17.46
CA LEU A 793 -17.68 8.38 -17.30
C LEU A 793 -18.67 8.43 -16.14
N PHE A 794 -18.34 9.08 -15.03
CA PHE A 794 -19.27 9.25 -13.92
C PHE A 794 -20.51 10.06 -14.36
N LEU A 795 -20.31 11.20 -15.04
CA LEU A 795 -21.40 12.04 -15.57
C LEU A 795 -22.33 11.24 -16.50
N VAL A 796 -21.75 10.64 -17.55
CA VAL A 796 -22.53 9.91 -18.58
C VAL A 796 -23.26 8.72 -17.96
N ARG A 797 -22.61 7.96 -17.08
CA ARG A 797 -23.21 6.77 -16.44
C ARG A 797 -24.24 7.14 -15.36
N MET A 798 -24.13 8.29 -14.69
CA MET A 798 -25.20 8.82 -13.82
C MET A 798 -26.49 9.15 -14.59
N VAL A 799 -26.40 9.42 -15.89
CA VAL A 799 -27.56 9.66 -16.77
C VAL A 799 -28.07 8.37 -17.41
N LEU A 800 -27.18 7.52 -17.92
CA LEU A 800 -27.55 6.31 -18.68
C LEU A 800 -27.84 5.07 -17.81
N GLU A 801 -27.04 4.82 -16.76
CA GLU A 801 -27.12 3.58 -15.96
C GLU A 801 -26.83 3.80 -14.45
N PRO A 802 -27.46 4.78 -13.77
CA PRO A 802 -27.04 5.24 -12.44
C PRO A 802 -27.02 4.14 -11.38
N LEU A 803 -28.01 3.25 -11.34
CA LEU A 803 -28.06 2.19 -10.32
C LEU A 803 -26.95 1.14 -10.51
N VAL A 804 -26.48 0.93 -11.75
CA VAL A 804 -25.34 0.06 -12.05
C VAL A 804 -24.04 0.75 -11.63
N LEU A 805 -23.85 2.01 -12.03
CA LEU A 805 -22.71 2.83 -11.62
C LEU A 805 -22.58 2.92 -10.08
N LEU A 806 -23.68 3.14 -9.36
CA LEU A 806 -23.66 3.24 -7.91
C LEU A 806 -23.43 1.87 -7.24
N SER A 807 -23.93 0.77 -7.82
CA SER A 807 -23.58 -0.59 -7.39
C SER A 807 -22.09 -0.88 -7.55
N GLU A 808 -21.49 -0.49 -8.68
CA GLU A 808 -20.05 -0.57 -8.92
C GLU A 808 -19.24 0.33 -7.97
N LEU A 809 -19.75 1.53 -7.67
CA LEU A 809 -19.11 2.47 -6.74
C LEU A 809 -19.05 1.87 -5.33
N PHE A 810 -20.15 1.30 -4.83
CA PHE A 810 -20.14 0.59 -3.55
C PHE A 810 -19.14 -0.57 -3.55
N GLU A 811 -19.15 -1.45 -4.56
CA GLU A 811 -18.16 -2.54 -4.65
C GLU A 811 -16.73 -2.00 -4.71
N SER A 812 -16.48 -0.88 -5.42
CA SER A 812 -15.13 -0.30 -5.53
C SER A 812 -14.53 0.14 -4.19
N THR A 813 -15.37 0.48 -3.19
CA THR A 813 -14.94 0.83 -1.82
C THR A 813 -14.63 -0.39 -0.95
N MET A 814 -15.00 -1.59 -1.39
CA MET A 814 -14.89 -2.86 -0.65
C MET A 814 -14.04 -3.91 -1.37
N LYS A 815 -13.57 -3.63 -2.60
CA LYS A 815 -12.93 -4.60 -3.48
C LYS A 815 -11.40 -4.49 -3.41
N GLY A 816 -10.79 -5.36 -2.61
CA GLY A 816 -9.34 -5.53 -2.57
C GLY A 816 -8.88 -6.02 -1.20
N PHE A 817 -7.65 -5.68 -0.84
CA PHE A 817 -7.14 -5.89 0.52
C PHE A 817 -7.47 -4.67 1.37
N GLY A 818 -8.48 -4.81 2.24
CA GLY A 818 -9.02 -3.73 3.07
C GLY A 818 -10.10 -2.89 2.38
N THR A 819 -10.80 -2.10 3.19
CA THR A 819 -11.88 -1.19 2.78
C THR A 819 -11.35 0.23 2.54
N ASP A 820 -12.04 1.03 1.73
CA ASP A 820 -11.93 2.50 1.75
C ASP A 820 -13.04 3.05 2.67
N GLU A 821 -12.76 3.21 3.97
CA GLU A 821 -13.79 3.68 4.92
C GLU A 821 -14.20 5.14 4.67
N ASP A 822 -13.33 5.95 4.04
CA ASP A 822 -13.69 7.29 3.56
C ASP A 822 -14.73 7.19 2.44
N GLY A 823 -14.46 6.38 1.41
CA GLY A 823 -15.32 6.16 0.27
C GLY A 823 -16.63 5.47 0.63
N LEU A 824 -16.60 4.42 1.44
CA LEU A 824 -17.78 3.66 1.86
C LEU A 824 -18.69 4.48 2.78
N SER A 825 -18.12 5.24 3.72
CA SER A 825 -18.89 6.21 4.51
C SER A 825 -19.52 7.29 3.63
N ALA A 826 -18.76 7.84 2.67
CA ALA A 826 -19.27 8.84 1.73
C ALA A 826 -20.40 8.26 0.86
N ALA A 827 -20.24 7.07 0.27
CA ALA A 827 -21.26 6.44 -0.56
C ALA A 827 -22.55 6.16 0.24
N THR A 828 -22.42 5.58 1.44
CA THR A 828 -23.57 5.26 2.31
C THR A 828 -24.36 6.50 2.71
N VAL A 829 -23.69 7.61 3.03
CA VAL A 829 -24.35 8.87 3.42
C VAL A 829 -24.93 9.62 2.21
N ARG A 830 -24.22 9.64 1.07
CA ARG A 830 -24.59 10.43 -0.12
C ARG A 830 -25.67 9.81 -0.99
N TYR A 831 -25.83 8.49 -0.94
CA TYR A 831 -26.82 7.76 -1.75
C TYR A 831 -27.91 7.11 -0.90
N HIS A 832 -28.05 7.50 0.38
CA HIS A 832 -29.01 6.93 1.34
C HIS A 832 -30.43 6.82 0.76
N LEU A 833 -30.94 7.90 0.16
CA LEU A 833 -32.29 7.97 -0.43
C LEU A 833 -32.53 6.92 -1.54
N VAL A 834 -31.49 6.50 -2.26
CA VAL A 834 -31.57 5.55 -3.39
C VAL A 834 -30.99 4.18 -3.06
N LEU A 835 -30.62 3.92 -1.80
CA LEU A 835 -30.08 2.62 -1.38
C LEU A 835 -31.06 1.46 -1.65
N ASN A 836 -32.36 1.72 -1.59
CA ASN A 836 -33.37 0.69 -1.83
C ASN A 836 -33.46 0.27 -3.31
N ASP A 837 -33.15 1.17 -4.24
CA ASP A 837 -33.06 0.89 -5.68
C ASP A 837 -31.71 0.24 -6.05
N ILE A 838 -30.63 0.60 -5.33
CA ILE A 838 -29.30 0.00 -5.50
C ILE A 838 -29.27 -1.47 -5.03
N LYS A 839 -29.90 -1.79 -3.89
CA LYS A 839 -29.92 -3.15 -3.30
C LYS A 839 -30.21 -4.27 -4.32
N PRO A 840 -31.33 -4.26 -5.10
CA PRO A 840 -31.63 -5.31 -6.08
C PRO A 840 -30.66 -5.34 -7.27
N VAL A 841 -30.19 -4.17 -7.74
CA VAL A 841 -29.25 -4.09 -8.88
C VAL A 841 -27.88 -4.65 -8.48
N TYR A 842 -27.39 -4.28 -7.30
CA TYR A 842 -26.17 -4.85 -6.72
C TYR A 842 -26.29 -6.37 -6.56
N LYS A 843 -27.41 -6.86 -6.02
CA LYS A 843 -27.65 -8.31 -5.86
C LYS A 843 -27.64 -9.05 -7.20
N LYS A 844 -28.24 -8.47 -8.25
CA LYS A 844 -28.23 -9.01 -9.63
C LYS A 844 -26.81 -9.03 -10.23
N ALA A 845 -25.99 -8.03 -9.95
CA ALA A 845 -24.62 -7.91 -10.48
C ALA A 845 -23.59 -8.81 -9.77
N TYR A 846 -23.70 -8.96 -8.44
CA TYR A 846 -22.66 -9.60 -7.61
C TYR A 846 -23.09 -10.88 -6.88
N GLY A 847 -24.37 -11.28 -6.98
CA GLY A 847 -24.89 -12.53 -6.39
C GLY A 847 -24.95 -12.54 -4.85
N LYS A 848 -24.78 -11.39 -4.20
CA LYS A 848 -24.81 -11.21 -2.74
C LYS A 848 -25.56 -9.92 -2.39
N GLU A 849 -26.17 -9.85 -1.21
CA GLU A 849 -26.77 -8.61 -0.72
C GLU A 849 -25.69 -7.55 -0.45
N LEU A 850 -25.93 -6.30 -0.84
CA LEU A 850 -25.04 -5.17 -0.53
C LEU A 850 -24.85 -5.01 0.99
N ARG A 851 -25.90 -5.27 1.77
CA ARG A 851 -25.86 -5.22 3.23
C ARG A 851 -24.87 -6.23 3.82
N ASP A 852 -24.91 -7.47 3.34
CA ASP A 852 -24.04 -8.53 3.84
C ASP A 852 -22.62 -8.41 3.28
N ARG A 853 -22.45 -7.83 2.09
CA ARG A 853 -21.15 -7.38 1.58
C ARG A 853 -20.50 -6.39 2.54
N ILE A 854 -21.21 -5.30 2.89
CA ILE A 854 -20.73 -4.29 3.83
C ILE A 854 -20.41 -4.93 5.19
N LYS A 855 -21.33 -5.72 5.75
CA LYS A 855 -21.14 -6.43 7.02
C LYS A 855 -19.93 -7.37 7.07
N GLY A 856 -19.47 -7.88 5.92
CA GLY A 856 -18.26 -8.69 5.83
C GLY A 856 -16.96 -7.89 5.92
N GLU A 857 -17.00 -6.60 5.59
CA GLU A 857 -15.84 -5.71 5.48
C GLU A 857 -15.65 -4.82 6.72
N VAL A 858 -16.74 -4.40 7.36
CA VAL A 858 -16.70 -3.45 8.49
C VAL A 858 -16.91 -4.12 9.84
N SER A 859 -16.20 -3.63 10.87
CA SER A 859 -16.26 -4.17 12.23
C SER A 859 -16.33 -3.07 13.30
N GLY A 860 -16.44 -3.46 14.57
CA GLY A 860 -16.57 -2.55 15.71
C GLY A 860 -17.80 -1.64 15.62
N ASP A 861 -17.76 -0.52 16.33
CA ASP A 861 -18.87 0.43 16.41
C ASP A 861 -19.03 1.27 15.13
N TYR A 862 -17.97 1.42 14.34
CA TYR A 862 -18.06 1.88 12.95
C TYR A 862 -18.98 0.98 12.12
N GLY A 863 -18.76 -0.34 12.14
CA GLY A 863 -19.60 -1.28 11.40
C GLY A 863 -21.05 -1.33 11.90
N LYS A 864 -21.26 -1.26 13.23
CA LYS A 864 -22.62 -1.15 13.81
C LYS A 864 -23.34 0.11 13.32
N LEU A 865 -22.68 1.26 13.32
CA LEU A 865 -23.27 2.53 12.88
C LEU A 865 -23.51 2.56 11.37
N LEU A 866 -22.57 2.08 10.55
CA LEU A 866 -22.70 2.05 9.11
C LEU A 866 -23.90 1.21 8.67
N LEU A 867 -24.08 0.03 9.29
CA LEU A 867 -25.25 -0.83 9.06
C LEU A 867 -26.54 -0.19 9.59
N ALA A 868 -26.53 0.42 10.78
CA ALA A 868 -27.71 1.12 11.31
C ALA A 868 -28.16 2.27 10.38
N VAL A 869 -27.21 3.02 9.81
CA VAL A 869 -27.50 4.06 8.81
C VAL A 869 -28.02 3.45 7.51
N PHE A 870 -27.40 2.40 6.99
CA PHE A 870 -27.82 1.71 5.76
C PHE A 870 -29.22 1.07 5.86
N ASP A 871 -29.63 0.69 7.07
CA ASP A 871 -30.95 0.14 7.40
C ASP A 871 -31.97 1.22 7.82
N SER A 872 -31.55 2.48 8.03
CA SER A 872 -32.45 3.56 8.47
C SER A 872 -33.45 3.97 7.39
N PRO A 873 -34.63 4.51 7.76
CA PRO A 873 -35.63 4.96 6.78
C PRO A 873 -35.10 6.02 5.82
N ASN A 874 -35.69 6.10 4.62
CA ASN A 874 -35.36 7.16 3.66
C ASN A 874 -35.81 8.54 4.17
N HIS A 875 -37.00 8.59 4.77
CA HIS A 875 -37.67 9.77 5.34
C HIS A 875 -38.13 9.49 6.79
#